data_AF-A0AAN8KW02-F1
#
_entry.id   AF-A0AAN8KW02-F1
#
_cell.length_a   1.000
_cell.length_b   1.000
_cell.length_c   1.000
_cell.angle_alpha   90.00
_cell.angle_beta   90.00
_cell.angle_gamma   90.00
#
_symmetry.space_group_name_H-M   'P 1'
#
loop_
_entity.id
_entity.type
_entity.pdbx_description
1 polymer ?
#
loop_
_entity_poly.entity_id
_entity_poly.type
_entity_poly.pdbx_seq_one_letter_code
_entity_poly.pdbx_strand_id
1 'polypeptide(L)'
;MSTASTQNPVILGLSNQNGQLRGPVVKPAGGGHQTQQPGQMKQASSTINNGTGPSSTQLAKVTPTANTVIKAGDDWKKNLTLPPKDMRMRTSDVTATKGNEFEDYCLKRELLMGIFEMGWEKPSPIQEESIPIALSGRDILARAKNGTGKSGAYLIPLLERIDLKKDCIQAMGIVPTRELALQVSQICIQISKHMGGVKVMATTGGTNLRDDIMRLDETVHVVIATPGRILDLIKKGVAKVNQVQMMVLDEADKLLSQDFVVMMEEVLSYLPKQRQILLYSATFPLSVQKFMNSHLSKPYEINLMEELTLKGVTQYYAYVTERQKVHCLNTLFSRLQINQSIIFCNSSQRVELLAKKISQLGYSCFYIHAKMRQEHRNRVFHDFRNSLCRNLVCTDLFTRGIDIQAVNVVINFDFPKLGETYLHRIGRSGRFGHLGLAINLITYDDRFNLKGIEEQLGTEIRPIPGSIDKSLYVAEYHTEDGEEGKLCTLLPPCDSEIYCYGDILRQVQTAKLFDDDKYFVDMKLKSAPDIVLTAFHNLTHGAPNTTVLPSTLREFLREYFEEPGTEFEPWSPPDWHDKPQFLNRIADSELRSWAEKLHHLWKSLGRKISGDVLAHPEQYSQIFTPHPVIVPGGRFRELYYWDSYWVINGLLLSEMTDTARGMILNFVHLINRYGFIPNGGRVYYERRSQPPFLSLMVESYYQTTKDKELLRTALPALEQEYLFWMQNRSVAVEVNGRKHVLNRFDVQVGLPRPESYTDDVELAEGLTEDAAERLWTELNSGAESGWDFSSRWFVDGQGNNNGSLRDTRTSLLLPTDLNALLCRNERTLAHFYRTLGDEAAAVRYDQAVSARLEAIETVLWDEERGVWLDYSLVTNTSCPAFYPSNLAPIWAACYSHPSMGQKALHYLQASGGLAFPNGVPTSLVESGQQWDYPNAWPPLQHMLIQGLSSLPSQEARELGFELAQSWIRTNWLAYVKYEAMFEKYDVNGDGKPGGGGEYDVQLGFGWTNGVALQLLGQYGDRLTSGSSGDSCTLCFSATVALLCSAQTLFLSNTMGGGWSCP
;
A
#
# COMPACT_ATOMS: atom_id res chain seq x y z
N MET A 1 62.88 22.66 11.49
CA MET A 1 63.38 24.06 11.46
C MET A 1 62.25 24.95 10.96
N SER A 2 62.11 26.15 11.56
CA SER A 2 61.16 27.28 11.35
C SER A 2 59.65 27.00 11.51
N THR A 3 58.93 27.38 12.58
CA THR A 3 58.41 28.72 13.05
C THR A 3 57.62 29.48 11.97
N ALA A 4 56.44 30.07 12.15
CA ALA A 4 55.45 30.25 13.24
C ALA A 4 54.15 30.88 12.63
N SER A 5 52.97 30.71 13.25
CA SER A 5 52.12 31.81 13.77
C SER A 5 50.72 31.31 14.19
N THR A 6 50.23 31.92 15.26
CA THR A 6 49.02 31.62 16.04
C THR A 6 47.92 32.66 15.80
N GLN A 7 46.65 32.25 15.79
CA GLN A 7 45.52 33.10 16.20
C GLN A 7 44.45 32.27 16.96
N ASN A 8 44.03 32.78 18.11
CA ASN A 8 42.97 32.27 19.00
C ASN A 8 41.57 32.74 18.53
N PRO A 9 40.49 32.00 18.83
CA PRO A 9 39.12 32.52 18.79
C PRO A 9 38.67 33.09 20.15
N VAL A 10 37.79 34.09 20.09
CA VAL A 10 37.22 34.87 21.20
C VAL A 10 35.87 34.28 21.65
N ILE A 11 35.72 34.17 22.97
CA ILE A 11 34.53 33.76 23.72
C ILE A 11 33.56 34.93 23.86
N LEU A 12 32.25 34.70 23.72
CA LEU A 12 31.20 35.65 24.12
C LEU A 12 30.19 34.94 25.04
N GLY A 13 30.16 35.41 26.29
CA GLY A 13 29.45 34.80 27.41
C GLY A 13 28.04 35.34 27.65
N LEU A 14 27.31 34.51 28.41
CA LEU A 14 26.02 34.78 29.04
C LEU A 14 26.11 35.88 30.10
N SER A 15 25.04 36.66 30.27
CA SER A 15 24.82 37.45 31.50
C SER A 15 23.35 37.43 31.92
N ASN A 16 23.16 37.25 33.22
CA ASN A 16 21.90 37.29 33.96
C ASN A 16 22.16 38.18 35.20
N GLN A 17 21.27 39.15 35.51
CA GLN A 17 20.80 39.53 36.88
C GLN A 17 20.04 40.89 36.95
N ASN A 18 18.78 40.81 37.41
CA ASN A 18 18.00 41.59 38.43
C ASN A 18 18.10 43.12 38.66
N GLY A 19 16.92 43.76 38.87
CA GLY A 19 16.78 44.91 39.82
C GLY A 19 15.64 45.97 39.66
N GLN A 20 14.41 45.64 40.10
CA GLN A 20 13.31 46.42 40.76
C GLN A 20 13.12 47.97 40.79
N LEU A 21 11.81 48.36 40.75
CA LEU A 21 11.00 49.40 41.49
C LEU A 21 10.66 50.80 40.88
N ARG A 22 9.36 51.04 40.56
CA ARG A 22 8.39 51.96 41.22
C ARG A 22 7.09 52.18 40.40
N GLY A 23 5.91 52.18 41.06
CA GLY A 23 4.58 52.51 40.52
C GLY A 23 4.24 54.02 40.47
N PRO A 24 2.97 54.44 40.18
CA PRO A 24 1.87 54.28 41.17
C PRO A 24 0.42 54.03 40.66
N VAL A 25 -0.32 53.29 41.51
CA VAL A 25 -1.72 53.35 42.02
C VAL A 25 -2.78 54.34 41.47
N VAL A 26 -4.00 53.84 41.17
CA VAL A 26 -5.34 54.31 41.67
C VAL A 26 -6.32 53.11 41.81
N LYS A 27 -7.22 53.14 42.81
CA LYS A 27 -8.09 52.05 43.35
C LYS A 27 -9.59 52.51 43.41
N PRO A 28 -10.59 51.79 43.98
CA PRO A 28 -11.89 51.44 43.35
C PRO A 28 -13.17 51.74 44.19
N ALA A 29 -14.36 51.25 43.78
CA ALA A 29 -15.57 50.98 44.61
C ALA A 29 -16.57 50.11 43.79
N GLY A 30 -17.40 49.18 44.30
CA GLY A 30 -17.68 48.63 45.63
C GLY A 30 -19.09 47.99 45.69
N GLY A 31 -19.21 46.80 46.33
CA GLY A 31 -20.43 46.25 47.00
C GLY A 31 -21.52 45.59 46.13
N GLY A 32 -22.22 44.50 46.50
CA GLY A 32 -22.25 43.68 47.72
C GLY A 32 -23.38 42.61 47.66
N HIS A 33 -23.07 41.44 48.27
CA HIS A 33 -23.86 40.49 49.08
C HIS A 33 -25.32 39.99 48.82
N GLN A 34 -25.45 38.66 49.07
CA GLN A 34 -26.57 37.90 49.72
C GLN A 34 -27.84 37.61 48.88
N THR A 35 -28.59 36.49 48.93
CA THR A 35 -28.65 35.22 49.72
C THR A 35 -29.66 34.25 49.06
N GLN A 36 -29.46 32.93 49.26
CA GLN A 36 -30.41 31.80 49.48
C GLN A 36 -31.80 31.70 48.77
N GLN A 37 -31.99 30.59 48.01
CA GLN A 37 -33.04 29.53 48.01
C GLN A 37 -34.42 29.74 48.72
N PRO A 38 -35.45 28.86 48.55
CA PRO A 38 -35.81 27.87 47.50
C PRO A 38 -37.34 27.84 47.16
N GLY A 39 -37.80 26.88 46.35
CA GLY A 39 -39.10 26.20 46.62
C GLY A 39 -40.21 26.26 45.57
N GLN A 40 -40.67 25.07 45.17
CA GLN A 40 -41.75 24.71 44.24
C GLN A 40 -43.16 25.15 44.67
N MET A 41 -44.08 25.39 43.73
CA MET A 41 -45.34 24.62 43.61
C MET A 41 -46.19 25.00 42.39
N LYS A 42 -46.88 23.97 41.88
CA LYS A 42 -47.73 23.89 40.69
C LYS A 42 -49.04 24.67 40.84
N GLN A 43 -49.58 25.19 39.74
CA GLN A 43 -51.00 25.05 39.40
C GLN A 43 -51.24 25.30 37.90
N ALA A 44 -52.18 24.52 37.35
CA ALA A 44 -52.47 24.41 35.94
C ALA A 44 -53.72 25.19 35.52
N SER A 45 -53.73 25.52 34.22
CA SER A 45 -54.88 25.56 33.30
C SER A 45 -55.49 26.92 32.91
N SER A 46 -55.86 26.94 31.61
CA SER A 46 -56.67 27.91 30.84
C SER A 46 -55.94 28.99 30.00
N THR A 47 -55.37 28.51 28.89
CA THR A 47 -55.56 28.94 27.49
C THR A 47 -56.07 30.37 27.19
N ILE A 48 -55.28 31.17 26.46
CA ILE A 48 -55.51 31.64 25.05
C ILE A 48 -54.65 32.88 24.73
N ASN A 49 -53.88 32.73 23.64
CA ASN A 49 -53.32 33.70 22.69
C ASN A 49 -52.31 34.80 23.07
N ASN A 50 -51.18 34.66 22.37
CA ASN A 50 -50.41 35.65 21.60
C ASN A 50 -49.42 36.57 22.32
N GLY A 51 -48.17 36.51 21.85
CA GLY A 51 -47.14 37.53 22.02
C GLY A 51 -45.90 37.06 22.77
N THR A 52 -44.99 36.35 22.08
CA THR A 52 -43.65 36.85 21.69
C THR A 52 -42.52 36.59 22.70
N GLY A 53 -41.69 35.60 22.35
CA GLY A 53 -40.34 35.35 22.88
C GLY A 53 -39.66 34.28 22.00
N PRO A 54 -38.36 34.41 21.66
CA PRO A 54 -37.77 33.85 20.44
C PRO A 54 -37.26 32.40 20.62
N SER A 55 -37.48 31.54 19.63
CA SER A 55 -36.84 30.22 19.54
C SER A 55 -36.55 29.81 18.10
N SER A 56 -35.34 29.28 17.91
CA SER A 56 -34.97 28.23 16.96
C SER A 56 -35.28 28.39 15.46
N THR A 57 -34.23 28.51 14.66
CA THR A 57 -34.18 28.08 13.25
C THR A 57 -33.17 26.93 13.21
N GLN A 58 -33.57 25.65 13.37
CA GLN A 58 -34.24 24.76 12.41
C GLN A 58 -33.70 24.87 10.98
N LEU A 59 -33.03 23.77 10.58
CA LEU A 59 -32.62 23.43 9.23
C LEU A 59 -33.80 23.61 8.26
N ALA A 60 -33.61 24.49 7.28
CA ALA A 60 -34.55 24.67 6.19
C ALA A 60 -34.55 23.42 5.29
N LYS A 61 -35.73 22.80 5.19
CA LYS A 61 -36.14 21.99 4.04
C LYS A 61 -36.12 22.87 2.80
N VAL A 62 -35.28 22.56 1.83
CA VAL A 62 -35.39 23.10 0.47
C VAL A 62 -36.38 22.22 -0.31
N THR A 63 -37.46 22.83 -0.78
CA THR A 63 -38.44 22.20 -1.68
C THR A 63 -37.95 22.44 -3.12
N PRO A 64 -37.96 21.45 -4.03
CA PRO A 64 -37.49 21.67 -5.39
C PRO A 64 -38.59 22.36 -6.21
N THR A 65 -38.42 23.65 -6.46
CA THR A 65 -39.15 24.36 -7.51
C THR A 65 -38.58 23.99 -8.87
N ALA A 66 -39.47 23.56 -9.77
CA ALA A 66 -39.20 23.28 -11.17
C ALA A 66 -38.83 24.55 -11.97
N ASN A 67 -38.09 24.33 -13.05
CA ASN A 67 -37.69 25.27 -14.11
C ASN A 67 -36.56 26.24 -13.79
N THR A 68 -35.32 25.80 -14.02
CA THR A 68 -34.20 26.69 -14.31
C THR A 68 -33.45 26.19 -15.55
N VAL A 69 -33.52 27.01 -16.59
CA VAL A 69 -32.71 26.95 -17.81
C VAL A 69 -31.23 27.13 -17.42
N ILE A 70 -30.35 26.38 -18.08
CA ILE A 70 -28.90 26.34 -17.86
C ILE A 70 -28.30 27.77 -17.88
N LYS A 71 -27.61 28.15 -16.81
CA LYS A 71 -26.59 29.22 -16.84
C LYS A 71 -25.22 28.56 -16.76
N ALA A 72 -24.30 28.96 -17.65
CA ALA A 72 -22.91 28.56 -17.59
C ALA A 72 -22.26 29.11 -16.30
N GLY A 73 -21.65 28.23 -15.50
CA GLY A 73 -20.86 28.62 -14.33
C GLY A 73 -21.22 28.00 -12.97
N ASP A 74 -22.26 27.16 -12.88
CA ASP A 74 -22.53 26.42 -11.63
C ASP A 74 -21.54 25.25 -11.49
N ASP A 75 -20.66 25.35 -10.50
CA ASP A 75 -19.54 24.43 -10.25
C ASP A 75 -20.00 23.14 -9.52
N TRP A 76 -21.13 22.56 -9.92
CA TRP A 76 -21.69 21.34 -9.30
C TRP A 76 -20.72 20.16 -9.38
N LYS A 77 -19.80 20.17 -10.35
CA LYS A 77 -18.71 19.19 -10.50
C LYS A 77 -17.74 19.18 -9.31
N LYS A 78 -17.53 20.31 -8.62
CA LYS A 78 -16.64 20.38 -7.42
C LYS A 78 -17.15 19.60 -6.22
N ASN A 79 -18.45 19.33 -6.17
CA ASN A 79 -19.09 18.60 -5.07
C ASN A 79 -19.23 17.09 -5.35
N LEU A 80 -18.72 16.59 -6.48
CA LEU A 80 -18.78 15.18 -6.84
C LEU A 80 -17.50 14.47 -6.36
N THR A 81 -17.68 13.29 -5.77
CA THR A 81 -16.58 12.35 -5.55
C THR A 81 -16.31 11.60 -6.84
N LEU A 82 -15.33 12.06 -7.62
CA LEU A 82 -14.94 11.42 -8.87
C LEU A 82 -13.99 10.23 -8.61
N PRO A 83 -14.12 9.12 -9.35
CA PRO A 83 -13.16 8.03 -9.29
C PRO A 83 -11.80 8.46 -9.90
N PRO A 84 -10.69 7.77 -9.55
CA PRO A 84 -9.39 8.02 -10.16
C PRO A 84 -9.46 7.94 -11.70
N LYS A 85 -8.77 8.84 -12.40
CA LYS A 85 -8.74 8.83 -13.86
C LYS A 85 -8.06 7.56 -14.37
N ASP A 86 -8.71 6.90 -15.31
CA ASP A 86 -8.17 5.73 -15.99
C ASP A 86 -7.22 6.17 -17.12
N MET A 87 -5.92 6.18 -16.83
CA MET A 87 -4.84 6.65 -17.72
C MET A 87 -4.38 5.61 -18.74
N ARG A 88 -4.98 4.40 -18.76
CA ARG A 88 -4.56 3.33 -19.67
C ARG A 88 -4.90 3.69 -21.11
N MET A 89 -4.02 3.32 -22.06
CA MET A 89 -4.27 3.49 -23.48
C MET A 89 -5.63 2.89 -23.88
N ARG A 90 -6.34 3.62 -24.74
CA ARG A 90 -7.62 3.21 -25.32
C ARG A 90 -7.54 3.26 -26.84
N THR A 91 -7.90 2.16 -27.49
CA THR A 91 -7.92 2.04 -28.95
C THR A 91 -9.00 2.92 -29.59
N SER A 92 -8.84 3.19 -30.89
CA SER A 92 -9.73 4.04 -31.67
C SER A 92 -11.19 3.58 -31.68
N ASP A 93 -11.47 2.29 -31.45
CA ASP A 93 -12.82 1.74 -31.33
C ASP A 93 -13.65 2.38 -30.18
N VAL A 94 -13.00 3.09 -29.24
CA VAL A 94 -13.66 3.83 -28.14
C VAL A 94 -13.27 5.31 -28.03
N THR A 95 -12.20 5.76 -28.71
CA THR A 95 -11.73 7.16 -28.66
C THR A 95 -12.05 7.98 -29.91
N ALA A 96 -12.31 7.34 -31.05
CA ALA A 96 -12.62 8.02 -32.32
C ALA A 96 -14.05 8.61 -32.32
N THR A 97 -14.23 9.68 -31.55
CA THR A 97 -15.47 10.41 -31.38
C THR A 97 -15.51 11.63 -32.30
N LYS A 98 -16.70 12.18 -32.56
CA LYS A 98 -16.92 13.43 -33.29
C LYS A 98 -16.68 14.67 -32.42
N GLY A 99 -16.27 14.47 -31.16
CA GLY A 99 -15.92 15.52 -30.22
C GLY A 99 -17.07 16.02 -29.34
N ASN A 100 -18.21 15.34 -29.31
CA ASN A 100 -19.33 15.70 -28.44
C ASN A 100 -19.06 15.26 -26.99
N GLU A 101 -19.52 16.06 -26.04
CA GLU A 101 -19.49 15.78 -24.61
C GLU A 101 -20.86 15.31 -24.11
N PHE A 102 -20.93 14.65 -22.94
CA PHE A 102 -22.22 14.22 -22.38
C PHE A 102 -23.19 15.38 -22.10
N GLU A 103 -22.63 16.57 -21.85
CA GLU A 103 -23.39 17.79 -21.59
C GLU A 103 -24.14 18.29 -22.84
N ASP A 104 -23.65 17.95 -24.04
CA ASP A 104 -24.26 18.37 -25.31
C ASP A 104 -25.61 17.67 -25.57
N TYR A 105 -25.86 16.53 -24.93
CA TYR A 105 -27.11 15.78 -25.06
C TYR A 105 -28.29 16.38 -24.28
N CYS A 106 -28.09 17.49 -23.56
CA CYS A 106 -29.14 18.19 -22.80
C CYS A 106 -29.91 17.28 -21.82
N LEU A 107 -29.20 16.36 -21.17
CA LEU A 107 -29.75 15.41 -20.19
C LEU A 107 -30.15 16.09 -18.89
N LYS A 108 -31.01 15.45 -18.09
CA LYS A 108 -31.29 15.88 -16.71
C LYS A 108 -29.99 16.03 -15.92
N ARG A 109 -29.88 17.10 -15.12
CA ARG A 109 -28.69 17.38 -14.31
C ARG A 109 -28.36 16.22 -13.38
N GLU A 110 -29.38 15.64 -12.77
CA GLU A 110 -29.26 14.51 -11.86
C GLU A 110 -28.69 13.26 -12.57
N LEU A 111 -29.01 13.09 -13.85
CA LEU A 111 -28.46 12.01 -14.66
C LEU A 111 -26.99 12.28 -15.02
N LEU A 112 -26.64 13.51 -15.39
CA LEU A 112 -25.25 13.91 -15.63
C LEU A 112 -24.37 13.69 -14.40
N MET A 113 -24.85 14.04 -13.20
CA MET A 113 -24.13 13.77 -11.94
C MET A 113 -23.77 12.29 -11.77
N GLY A 114 -24.71 11.38 -12.06
CA GLY A 114 -24.44 9.94 -12.00
C GLY A 114 -23.47 9.46 -13.07
N ILE A 115 -23.50 10.05 -14.27
CA ILE A 115 -22.55 9.75 -15.35
C ILE A 115 -21.11 10.13 -14.95
N PHE A 116 -20.90 11.33 -14.40
CA PHE A 116 -19.57 11.77 -13.98
C PHE A 116 -19.05 11.02 -12.74
N GLU A 117 -19.90 10.68 -11.76
CA GLU A 117 -19.49 9.83 -10.62
C GLU A 117 -19.10 8.40 -11.03
N MET A 118 -19.59 7.91 -12.18
CA MET A 118 -19.13 6.65 -12.77
C MET A 118 -17.76 6.76 -13.45
N GLY A 119 -17.17 7.97 -13.51
CA GLY A 119 -15.92 8.24 -14.21
C GLY A 119 -16.06 8.34 -15.73
N TRP A 120 -17.28 8.55 -16.24
CA TRP A 120 -17.53 8.68 -17.67
C TRP A 120 -17.45 10.14 -18.08
N GLU A 121 -16.26 10.58 -18.50
CA GLU A 121 -16.03 11.96 -18.92
C GLU A 121 -16.56 12.22 -20.33
N LYS A 122 -16.24 11.33 -21.28
CA LYS A 122 -16.60 11.47 -22.70
C LYS A 122 -17.41 10.27 -23.21
N PRO A 123 -18.38 10.48 -24.11
CA PRO A 123 -19.13 9.39 -24.72
C PRO A 123 -18.23 8.56 -25.64
N SER A 124 -18.38 7.24 -25.63
CA SER A 124 -17.77 6.39 -26.67
C SER A 124 -18.48 6.55 -28.02
N PRO A 125 -17.89 6.14 -29.16
CA PRO A 125 -18.50 6.30 -30.49
C PRO A 125 -19.91 5.69 -30.58
N ILE A 126 -20.13 4.54 -29.93
CA ILE A 126 -21.47 3.92 -29.88
C ILE A 126 -22.45 4.73 -29.02
N GLN A 127 -21.97 5.38 -27.96
CA GLN A 127 -22.78 6.27 -27.13
C GLN A 127 -23.12 7.54 -27.89
N GLU A 128 -22.15 8.15 -28.57
CA GLU A 128 -22.29 9.37 -29.35
C GLU A 128 -23.27 9.21 -30.52
N GLU A 129 -23.26 8.07 -31.20
CA GLU A 129 -24.26 7.78 -32.25
C GLU A 129 -25.64 7.39 -31.69
N SER A 130 -25.67 6.62 -30.59
CA SER A 130 -26.92 6.05 -30.10
C SER A 130 -27.76 7.03 -29.28
N ILE A 131 -27.13 7.78 -28.36
CA ILE A 131 -27.83 8.62 -27.38
C ILE A 131 -28.76 9.64 -28.07
N PRO A 132 -28.28 10.52 -28.99
CA PRO A 132 -29.15 11.53 -29.60
C PRO A 132 -30.30 10.92 -30.41
N ILE A 133 -30.04 9.81 -31.11
CA ILE A 133 -31.06 9.11 -31.89
C ILE A 133 -32.10 8.44 -30.98
N ALA A 134 -31.67 7.83 -29.88
CA ALA A 134 -32.57 7.22 -28.90
C ALA A 134 -33.44 8.28 -28.22
N LEU A 135 -32.88 9.46 -27.88
CA LEU A 135 -33.64 10.58 -27.34
C LEU A 135 -34.71 11.09 -28.32
N SER A 136 -34.43 11.09 -29.64
CA SER A 136 -35.42 11.45 -30.67
C SER A 136 -36.65 10.52 -30.73
N GLY A 137 -36.58 9.32 -30.12
CA GLY A 137 -37.67 8.35 -30.12
C GLY A 137 -37.63 7.35 -31.28
N ARG A 138 -36.58 7.35 -32.10
CA ARG A 138 -36.40 6.35 -33.16
C ARG A 138 -35.90 5.02 -32.62
N ASP A 139 -36.36 3.94 -33.24
CA ASP A 139 -35.79 2.62 -33.01
C ASP A 139 -34.32 2.58 -33.44
N ILE A 140 -33.49 1.80 -32.75
CA ILE A 140 -32.08 1.64 -33.06
C ILE A 140 -31.77 0.19 -33.36
N LEU A 141 -31.03 -0.01 -34.44
CA LEU A 141 -30.32 -1.24 -34.72
C LEU A 141 -28.82 -0.96 -34.64
N ALA A 142 -28.17 -1.44 -33.60
CA ALA A 142 -26.75 -1.20 -33.38
C ALA A 142 -25.94 -2.50 -33.48
N ARG A 143 -24.99 -2.50 -34.42
CA ARG A 143 -23.88 -3.45 -34.44
C ARG A 143 -22.73 -2.88 -33.63
N ALA A 144 -22.38 -3.54 -32.53
CA ALA A 144 -21.26 -3.11 -31.70
C ALA A 144 -20.54 -4.30 -31.05
N LYS A 145 -19.20 -4.19 -31.01
CA LYS A 145 -18.33 -5.14 -30.33
C LYS A 145 -18.66 -5.19 -28.84
N ASN A 146 -18.31 -6.29 -28.20
CA ASN A 146 -18.39 -6.38 -26.76
C ASN A 146 -17.30 -5.50 -26.12
N GLY A 147 -17.65 -4.80 -25.04
CA GLY A 147 -16.71 -3.92 -24.34
C GLY A 147 -16.56 -2.50 -24.90
N THR A 148 -17.38 -2.04 -25.86
CA THR A 148 -17.31 -0.67 -26.41
C THR A 148 -18.22 0.36 -25.70
N GLY A 149 -18.81 0.00 -24.56
CA GLY A 149 -19.67 0.90 -23.80
C GLY A 149 -21.17 0.85 -24.16
N LYS A 150 -21.64 -0.23 -24.79
CA LYS A 150 -23.05 -0.46 -25.20
C LYS A 150 -24.06 -0.14 -24.08
N SER A 151 -23.78 -0.56 -22.84
CA SER A 151 -24.70 -0.34 -21.72
C SER A 151 -24.96 1.13 -21.44
N GLY A 152 -23.94 2.00 -21.47
CA GLY A 152 -24.15 3.44 -21.35
C GLY A 152 -24.99 4.00 -22.51
N ALA A 153 -24.78 3.48 -23.72
CA ALA A 153 -25.44 3.98 -24.94
C ALA A 153 -26.96 3.84 -24.90
N TYR A 154 -27.49 2.79 -24.26
CA TYR A 154 -28.93 2.60 -24.10
C TYR A 154 -29.47 2.98 -22.72
N LEU A 155 -28.69 2.89 -21.64
CA LEU A 155 -29.17 3.20 -20.29
C LEU A 155 -29.38 4.71 -20.09
N ILE A 156 -28.51 5.54 -20.68
CA ILE A 156 -28.63 7.00 -20.58
C ILE A 156 -29.95 7.50 -21.18
N PRO A 157 -30.28 7.22 -22.46
CA PRO A 157 -31.56 7.66 -23.02
C PRO A 157 -32.76 6.96 -22.38
N LEU A 158 -32.60 5.74 -21.87
CA LEU A 158 -33.64 5.03 -21.11
C LEU A 158 -33.99 5.78 -19.82
N LEU A 159 -32.99 6.14 -19.01
CA LEU A 159 -33.19 6.87 -17.76
C LEU A 159 -33.72 8.27 -17.99
N GLU A 160 -33.25 8.96 -19.03
CA GLU A 160 -33.74 10.29 -19.39
C GLU A 160 -35.26 10.28 -19.65
N ARG A 161 -35.79 9.24 -20.30
CA ARG A 161 -37.23 9.12 -20.59
C ARG A 161 -38.11 8.76 -19.39
N ILE A 162 -37.53 8.34 -18.25
CA ILE A 162 -38.33 7.97 -17.08
C ILE A 162 -39.03 9.20 -16.47
N ASP A 163 -40.34 9.08 -16.29
CA ASP A 163 -41.19 10.02 -15.56
C ASP A 163 -41.47 9.49 -14.15
N LEU A 164 -40.82 10.09 -13.15
CA LEU A 164 -40.92 9.69 -11.74
C LEU A 164 -42.30 9.98 -11.11
N LYS A 165 -43.18 10.69 -11.81
CA LYS A 165 -44.55 10.92 -11.33
C LYS A 165 -45.47 9.73 -11.55
N LYS A 166 -45.02 8.72 -12.30
CA LYS A 166 -45.80 7.53 -12.65
C LYS A 166 -45.19 6.29 -12.00
N ASP A 167 -45.91 5.76 -11.02
CA ASP A 167 -45.57 4.52 -10.31
C ASP A 167 -45.86 3.26 -11.17
N CYS A 168 -45.23 3.16 -12.34
CA CYS A 168 -45.39 2.04 -13.26
C CYS A 168 -44.09 1.70 -13.98
N ILE A 169 -44.00 0.48 -14.51
CA ILE A 169 -42.87 0.04 -15.34
C ILE A 169 -42.94 0.79 -16.67
N GLN A 170 -41.92 1.59 -16.96
CA GLN A 170 -41.83 2.46 -18.13
C GLN A 170 -40.78 1.99 -19.13
N ALA A 171 -39.75 1.27 -18.67
CA ALA A 171 -38.71 0.75 -19.53
C ALA A 171 -38.29 -0.68 -19.15
N MET A 172 -37.86 -1.44 -20.15
CA MET A 172 -37.46 -2.83 -19.99
C MET A 172 -36.14 -3.12 -20.72
N GLY A 173 -35.15 -3.67 -20.02
CA GLY A 173 -33.92 -4.19 -20.61
C GLY A 173 -33.92 -5.71 -20.61
N ILE A 174 -33.95 -6.32 -21.79
CA ILE A 174 -33.89 -7.78 -21.93
C ILE A 174 -32.46 -8.21 -22.26
N VAL A 175 -31.99 -9.19 -21.51
CA VAL A 175 -30.63 -9.73 -21.59
C VAL A 175 -30.66 -11.26 -21.52
N PRO A 176 -29.74 -11.97 -22.21
CA PRO A 176 -29.81 -13.44 -22.31
C PRO A 176 -29.38 -14.18 -21.04
N THR A 177 -28.57 -13.56 -20.18
CA THR A 177 -27.97 -14.21 -19.00
C THR A 177 -28.33 -13.50 -17.71
N ARG A 178 -28.30 -14.24 -16.60
CA ARG A 178 -28.67 -13.72 -15.26
C ARG A 178 -27.63 -12.73 -14.78
N GLU A 179 -26.38 -13.04 -15.07
CA GLU A 179 -25.19 -12.30 -14.67
C GLU A 179 -25.12 -10.95 -15.40
N LEU A 180 -25.45 -10.92 -16.70
CA LEU A 180 -25.57 -9.66 -17.44
C LEU A 180 -26.70 -8.80 -16.90
N ALA A 181 -27.83 -9.39 -16.48
CA ALA A 181 -28.93 -8.64 -15.88
C ALA A 181 -28.50 -7.94 -14.59
N LEU A 182 -27.75 -8.64 -13.73
CA LEU A 182 -27.20 -8.07 -12.50
C LEU A 182 -26.23 -6.93 -12.84
N GLN A 183 -25.30 -7.12 -13.78
CA GLN A 183 -24.37 -6.07 -14.18
C GLN A 183 -25.08 -4.82 -14.73
N VAL A 184 -25.98 -4.99 -15.71
CA VAL A 184 -26.71 -3.87 -16.31
C VAL A 184 -27.57 -3.16 -15.26
N SER A 185 -28.16 -3.91 -14.31
CA SER A 185 -28.93 -3.30 -13.22
C SER A 185 -28.08 -2.49 -12.26
N GLN A 186 -26.88 -2.96 -11.92
CA GLN A 186 -25.94 -2.20 -11.10
C GLN A 186 -25.52 -0.90 -11.78
N ILE A 187 -25.16 -0.97 -13.07
CA ILE A 187 -24.80 0.22 -13.86
C ILE A 187 -25.98 1.21 -13.89
N CYS A 188 -27.21 0.71 -14.13
CA CYS A 188 -28.42 1.52 -14.15
C CYS A 188 -28.69 2.20 -12.80
N ILE A 189 -28.50 1.48 -11.68
CA ILE A 189 -28.67 2.03 -10.32
C ILE A 189 -27.63 3.12 -10.03
N GLN A 190 -26.36 2.91 -10.40
CA GLN A 190 -25.30 3.89 -10.15
C GLN A 190 -25.51 5.18 -10.95
N ILE A 191 -25.82 5.06 -12.24
CA ILE A 191 -26.06 6.23 -13.11
C ILE A 191 -27.32 7.00 -12.68
N SER A 192 -28.34 6.32 -12.16
CA SER A 192 -29.58 6.95 -11.69
C SER A 192 -29.57 7.40 -10.22
N LYS A 193 -28.45 7.25 -9.51
CA LYS A 193 -28.29 7.50 -8.07
C LYS A 193 -28.83 8.86 -7.62
N HIS A 194 -28.60 9.91 -8.41
CA HIS A 194 -28.99 11.28 -8.07
C HIS A 194 -30.39 11.67 -8.56
N MET A 195 -31.06 10.82 -9.34
CA MET A 195 -32.40 11.12 -9.86
C MET A 195 -33.50 11.05 -8.79
N GLY A 196 -33.14 10.73 -7.53
CA GLY A 196 -34.01 10.96 -6.36
C GLY A 196 -35.32 10.16 -6.35
N GLY A 197 -35.41 9.04 -7.07
CA GLY A 197 -36.66 8.28 -7.13
C GLY A 197 -36.72 7.10 -8.12
N VAL A 198 -35.76 6.96 -9.05
CA VAL A 198 -35.77 5.84 -10.00
C VAL A 198 -35.64 4.51 -9.23
N LYS A 199 -36.46 3.54 -9.63
CA LYS A 199 -36.50 2.20 -9.01
C LYS A 199 -36.21 1.17 -10.09
N VAL A 200 -35.02 0.58 -10.01
CA VAL A 200 -34.54 -0.45 -10.93
C VAL A 200 -34.71 -1.81 -10.27
N MET A 201 -35.23 -2.79 -11.00
CA MET A 201 -35.36 -4.17 -10.55
C MET A 201 -34.67 -5.11 -11.55
N ALA A 202 -33.83 -6.02 -11.05
CA ALA A 202 -33.32 -7.14 -11.82
C ALA A 202 -34.18 -8.39 -11.52
N THR A 203 -34.72 -9.05 -12.54
CA THR A 203 -35.48 -10.30 -12.37
C THR A 203 -35.04 -11.34 -13.39
N THR A 204 -34.59 -12.49 -12.91
CA THR A 204 -33.99 -13.51 -13.76
C THR A 204 -34.38 -14.90 -13.31
N GLY A 205 -34.28 -15.90 -14.18
CA GLY A 205 -34.42 -17.29 -13.74
C GLY A 205 -33.47 -17.54 -12.55
N GLY A 206 -33.92 -18.25 -11.51
CA GLY A 206 -33.08 -18.57 -10.35
C GLY A 206 -33.08 -17.56 -9.19
N THR A 207 -33.64 -16.36 -9.33
CA THR A 207 -34.13 -15.62 -8.14
C THR A 207 -35.45 -16.23 -7.68
N ASN A 208 -35.77 -16.11 -6.39
CA ASN A 208 -37.02 -16.62 -5.83
C ASN A 208 -38.19 -15.84 -6.43
N LEU A 209 -39.08 -16.55 -7.13
CA LEU A 209 -40.24 -15.96 -7.79
C LEU A 209 -41.15 -15.23 -6.80
N ARG A 210 -41.28 -15.73 -5.56
CA ARG A 210 -42.11 -15.10 -4.54
C ARG A 210 -41.59 -13.71 -4.17
N ASP A 211 -40.27 -13.59 -4.04
CA ASP A 211 -39.63 -12.34 -3.65
C ASP A 211 -39.70 -11.33 -4.81
N ASP A 212 -39.55 -11.79 -6.06
CA ASP A 212 -39.77 -10.96 -7.26
C ASP A 212 -41.22 -10.43 -7.32
N ILE A 213 -42.21 -11.26 -6.97
CA ILE A 213 -43.62 -10.85 -6.91
C ILE A 213 -43.84 -9.79 -5.82
N MET A 214 -43.34 -10.04 -4.61
CA MET A 214 -43.44 -9.07 -3.51
C MET A 214 -42.73 -7.76 -3.85
N ARG A 215 -41.58 -7.81 -4.54
CA ARG A 215 -40.86 -6.61 -4.97
C ARG A 215 -41.64 -5.80 -6.01
N LEU A 216 -42.45 -6.44 -6.85
CA LEU A 216 -43.32 -5.79 -7.83
C LEU A 216 -44.60 -5.21 -7.23
N ASP A 217 -44.90 -5.47 -5.95
CA ASP A 217 -45.94 -4.75 -5.22
C ASP A 217 -45.51 -3.30 -4.91
N GLU A 218 -44.20 -3.04 -4.84
CA GLU A 218 -43.62 -1.70 -4.75
C GLU A 218 -43.39 -1.07 -6.13
N THR A 219 -43.24 0.25 -6.19
CA THR A 219 -42.92 0.96 -7.43
C THR A 219 -41.64 0.42 -8.10
N VAL A 220 -41.74 0.10 -9.38
CA VAL A 220 -40.62 -0.24 -10.28
C VAL A 220 -40.77 0.55 -11.57
N HIS A 221 -39.75 1.32 -11.92
CA HIS A 221 -39.72 2.13 -13.14
C HIS A 221 -39.01 1.40 -14.29
N VAL A 222 -37.91 0.70 -13.97
CA VAL A 222 -37.05 0.00 -14.93
C VAL A 222 -36.91 -1.46 -14.53
N VAL A 223 -37.21 -2.38 -15.45
CA VAL A 223 -37.02 -3.82 -15.25
C VAL A 223 -35.91 -4.32 -16.16
N ILE A 224 -34.91 -4.98 -15.59
CA ILE A 224 -33.84 -5.66 -16.34
C ILE A 224 -33.98 -7.15 -16.12
N ALA A 225 -34.18 -7.92 -17.21
CA ALA A 225 -34.63 -9.28 -17.06
C ALA A 225 -34.19 -10.27 -18.15
N THR A 226 -34.21 -11.55 -17.79
CA THR A 226 -34.10 -12.65 -18.75
C THR A 226 -35.47 -13.00 -19.36
N PRO A 227 -35.56 -13.36 -20.66
CA PRO A 227 -36.83 -13.54 -21.38
C PRO A 227 -37.85 -14.42 -20.67
N GLY A 228 -37.45 -15.60 -20.21
CA GLY A 228 -38.37 -16.55 -19.59
C GLY A 228 -38.97 -16.06 -18.27
N ARG A 229 -38.19 -15.35 -17.44
CA ARG A 229 -38.68 -14.86 -16.13
C ARG A 229 -39.63 -13.68 -16.30
N ILE A 230 -39.31 -12.72 -17.18
CA ILE A 230 -40.20 -11.58 -17.38
C ILE A 230 -41.52 -12.01 -18.03
N LEU A 231 -41.47 -12.95 -18.97
CA LEU A 231 -42.67 -13.51 -19.59
C LEU A 231 -43.57 -14.19 -18.56
N ASP A 232 -43.01 -14.96 -17.62
CA ASP A 232 -43.77 -15.59 -16.54
C ASP A 232 -44.46 -14.56 -15.63
N LEU A 233 -43.74 -13.50 -15.24
CA LEU A 233 -44.30 -12.41 -14.42
C LEU A 233 -45.39 -11.62 -15.15
N ILE A 234 -45.26 -11.41 -16.47
CA ILE A 234 -46.28 -10.76 -17.30
C ILE A 234 -47.53 -11.65 -17.37
N LYS A 235 -47.38 -12.95 -17.66
CA LYS A 235 -48.50 -13.90 -17.76
C LYS A 235 -49.27 -14.04 -16.46
N LYS A 236 -48.59 -13.96 -15.32
CA LYS A 236 -49.21 -13.98 -13.99
C LYS A 236 -49.92 -12.66 -13.62
N GLY A 237 -49.84 -11.64 -14.47
CA GLY A 237 -50.43 -10.32 -14.21
C GLY A 237 -49.71 -9.51 -13.13
N VAL A 238 -48.51 -9.94 -12.71
CA VAL A 238 -47.72 -9.29 -11.67
C VAL A 238 -46.92 -8.14 -12.27
N ALA A 239 -46.18 -8.39 -13.35
CA ALA A 239 -45.48 -7.35 -14.09
C ALA A 239 -46.44 -6.67 -15.08
N LYS A 240 -46.93 -5.48 -14.72
CA LYS A 240 -47.80 -4.67 -15.58
C LYS A 240 -46.97 -3.87 -16.58
N VAL A 241 -46.96 -4.32 -17.83
CA VAL A 241 -46.10 -3.77 -18.90
C VAL A 241 -46.83 -2.86 -19.89
N ASN A 242 -48.08 -2.51 -19.60
CA ASN A 242 -48.95 -1.68 -20.45
C ASN A 242 -48.50 -0.21 -20.59
N GLN A 243 -47.57 0.25 -19.74
CA GLN A 243 -47.01 1.61 -19.78
C GLN A 243 -45.54 1.62 -20.22
N VAL A 244 -45.01 0.48 -20.67
CA VAL A 244 -43.62 0.40 -21.15
C VAL A 244 -43.51 1.11 -22.49
N GLN A 245 -42.70 2.17 -22.52
CA GLN A 245 -42.47 2.99 -23.70
C GLN A 245 -41.18 2.61 -24.44
N MET A 246 -40.21 2.02 -23.74
CA MET A 246 -38.92 1.65 -24.30
C MET A 246 -38.53 0.22 -23.92
N MET A 247 -38.06 -0.54 -24.91
CA MET A 247 -37.51 -1.88 -24.74
C MET A 247 -36.11 -1.96 -25.33
N VAL A 248 -35.15 -2.44 -24.54
CA VAL A 248 -33.78 -2.68 -24.96
C VAL A 248 -33.54 -4.18 -25.10
N LEU A 249 -32.89 -4.60 -26.18
CA LEU A 249 -32.40 -5.97 -26.37
C LEU A 249 -30.87 -5.91 -26.47
N ASP A 250 -30.17 -6.39 -25.45
CA ASP A 250 -28.70 -6.50 -25.45
C ASP A 250 -28.27 -7.96 -25.70
N GLU A 251 -27.22 -8.16 -26.51
CA GLU A 251 -26.80 -9.46 -27.05
C GLU A 251 -27.96 -10.15 -27.82
N ALA A 252 -28.57 -9.41 -28.76
CA ALA A 252 -29.80 -9.82 -29.42
C ALA A 252 -29.68 -11.10 -30.26
N ASP A 253 -28.51 -11.42 -30.80
CA ASP A 253 -28.24 -12.70 -31.47
C ASP A 253 -28.54 -13.91 -30.58
N LYS A 254 -28.32 -13.81 -29.26
CA LYS A 254 -28.69 -14.83 -28.29
C LYS A 254 -30.15 -14.79 -27.90
N LEU A 255 -30.71 -13.62 -27.71
CA LEU A 255 -32.14 -13.45 -27.40
C LEU A 255 -33.03 -13.95 -28.53
N LEU A 256 -32.53 -13.93 -29.76
CA LEU A 256 -33.24 -14.32 -30.97
C LEU A 256 -32.73 -15.65 -31.53
N SER A 257 -32.14 -16.49 -30.68
CA SER A 257 -31.86 -17.88 -31.02
C SER A 257 -33.16 -18.69 -31.10
N GLN A 258 -33.09 -19.89 -31.68
CA GLN A 258 -34.27 -20.77 -31.83
C GLN A 258 -34.98 -21.06 -30.50
N ASP A 259 -34.25 -21.10 -29.39
CA ASP A 259 -34.80 -21.41 -28.06
C ASP A 259 -35.54 -20.23 -27.41
N PHE A 260 -35.13 -18.99 -27.72
CA PHE A 260 -35.65 -17.78 -27.07
C PHE A 260 -36.59 -16.95 -27.93
N VAL A 261 -36.52 -17.08 -29.26
CA VAL A 261 -37.30 -16.24 -30.20
C VAL A 261 -38.81 -16.28 -29.91
N VAL A 262 -39.35 -17.46 -29.60
CA VAL A 262 -40.79 -17.63 -29.28
C VAL A 262 -41.17 -16.87 -28.01
N MET A 263 -40.30 -16.89 -26.99
CA MET A 263 -40.54 -16.15 -25.75
C MET A 263 -40.48 -14.64 -25.99
N MET A 264 -39.56 -14.18 -26.84
CA MET A 264 -39.42 -12.77 -27.19
C MET A 264 -40.63 -12.24 -27.96
N GLU A 265 -41.11 -12.98 -28.96
CA GLU A 265 -42.36 -12.69 -29.68
C GLU A 265 -43.55 -12.56 -28.72
N GLU A 266 -43.63 -13.46 -27.74
CA GLU A 266 -44.70 -13.43 -26.76
C GLU A 266 -44.61 -12.22 -25.82
N VAL A 267 -43.42 -11.87 -25.31
CA VAL A 267 -43.22 -10.64 -24.50
C VAL A 267 -43.67 -9.40 -25.28
N LEU A 268 -43.30 -9.30 -26.55
CA LEU A 268 -43.67 -8.19 -27.43
C LEU A 268 -45.18 -8.05 -27.64
N SER A 269 -45.93 -9.15 -27.56
CA SER A 269 -47.39 -9.14 -27.72
C SER A 269 -48.13 -8.44 -26.57
N TYR A 270 -47.55 -8.44 -25.36
CA TYR A 270 -48.12 -7.78 -24.18
C TYR A 270 -47.74 -6.29 -24.07
N LEU A 271 -46.67 -5.88 -24.76
CA LEU A 271 -46.19 -4.51 -24.75
C LEU A 271 -47.06 -3.61 -25.66
N PRO A 272 -47.17 -2.30 -25.37
CA PRO A 272 -47.85 -1.36 -26.26
C PRO A 272 -47.31 -1.40 -27.69
N LYS A 273 -48.20 -1.22 -28.68
CA LYS A 273 -47.79 -1.17 -30.11
C LYS A 273 -46.91 0.03 -30.42
N GLN A 274 -47.15 1.16 -29.75
CA GLN A 274 -46.30 2.35 -29.82
C GLN A 274 -45.25 2.24 -28.71
N ARG A 275 -44.12 1.62 -29.03
CA ARG A 275 -42.95 1.47 -28.17
C ARG A 275 -41.68 1.69 -28.99
N GLN A 276 -40.65 2.19 -28.35
CA GLN A 276 -39.32 2.32 -28.93
C GLN A 276 -38.51 1.05 -28.64
N ILE A 277 -37.87 0.48 -29.66
CA ILE A 277 -37.01 -0.71 -29.52
C ILE A 277 -35.56 -0.32 -29.85
N LEU A 278 -34.65 -0.57 -28.89
CA LEU A 278 -33.21 -0.40 -29.07
C LEU A 278 -32.55 -1.78 -29.06
N LEU A 279 -32.05 -2.23 -30.21
CA LEU A 279 -31.46 -3.56 -30.39
C LEU A 279 -29.94 -3.44 -30.57
N TYR A 280 -29.18 -4.08 -29.68
CA TYR A 280 -27.73 -4.13 -29.71
C TYR A 280 -27.24 -5.58 -29.87
N SER A 281 -26.39 -5.83 -30.87
CA SER A 281 -25.85 -7.16 -31.13
C SER A 281 -24.43 -7.10 -31.69
N ALA A 282 -23.62 -8.12 -31.41
CA ALA A 282 -22.32 -8.30 -32.06
C ALA A 282 -22.51 -8.91 -33.47
N THR A 283 -23.37 -9.93 -33.58
CA THR A 283 -23.64 -10.62 -34.84
C THR A 283 -25.10 -10.48 -35.28
N PHE A 284 -25.35 -10.67 -36.58
CA PHE A 284 -26.70 -10.57 -37.17
C PHE A 284 -27.05 -11.81 -38.00
N PRO A 285 -27.32 -12.95 -37.34
CA PRO A 285 -27.85 -14.12 -38.03
C PRO A 285 -29.24 -13.83 -38.63
N LEU A 286 -29.68 -14.71 -39.54
CA LEU A 286 -30.99 -14.58 -40.22
C LEU A 286 -32.18 -14.41 -39.25
N SER A 287 -32.09 -14.98 -38.04
CA SER A 287 -33.13 -14.81 -37.02
C SER A 287 -33.25 -13.37 -36.53
N VAL A 288 -32.12 -12.67 -36.34
CA VAL A 288 -32.12 -11.25 -35.96
C VAL A 288 -32.67 -10.40 -37.10
N GLN A 289 -32.26 -10.67 -38.35
CA GLN A 289 -32.79 -9.94 -39.51
C GLN A 289 -34.31 -10.11 -39.68
N LYS A 290 -34.84 -11.33 -39.46
CA LYS A 290 -36.28 -11.60 -39.50
C LYS A 290 -37.04 -10.84 -38.41
N PHE A 291 -36.51 -10.86 -37.18
CA PHE A 291 -37.08 -10.11 -36.07
C PHE A 291 -37.08 -8.61 -36.36
N MET A 292 -35.98 -8.09 -36.92
CA MET A 292 -35.86 -6.69 -37.27
C MET A 292 -36.93 -6.22 -38.24
N ASN A 293 -37.10 -6.96 -39.34
CA ASN A 293 -38.09 -6.63 -40.37
C ASN A 293 -39.54 -6.71 -39.86
N SER A 294 -39.78 -7.49 -38.80
CA SER A 294 -41.12 -7.72 -38.27
C SER A 294 -41.50 -6.70 -37.19
N HIS A 295 -40.54 -6.22 -36.39
CA HIS A 295 -40.82 -5.46 -35.17
C HIS A 295 -40.23 -4.06 -35.11
N LEU A 296 -39.13 -3.76 -35.81
CA LEU A 296 -38.53 -2.42 -35.77
C LEU A 296 -39.18 -1.51 -36.81
N SER A 297 -39.49 -0.28 -36.40
CA SER A 297 -40.15 0.73 -37.23
C SER A 297 -39.14 1.73 -37.78
N LYS A 298 -38.66 1.50 -39.02
CA LYS A 298 -37.61 2.33 -39.68
C LYS A 298 -36.43 2.60 -38.72
N PRO A 299 -35.73 1.54 -38.26
CA PRO A 299 -34.65 1.72 -37.31
C PRO A 299 -33.53 2.58 -37.89
N TYR A 300 -32.85 3.32 -37.02
CA TYR A 300 -31.57 3.91 -37.35
C TYR A 300 -30.50 2.84 -37.21
N GLU A 301 -29.82 2.53 -38.31
CA GLU A 301 -28.79 1.50 -38.34
C GLU A 301 -27.42 2.12 -37.99
N ILE A 302 -26.85 1.65 -36.89
CA ILE A 302 -25.52 2.03 -36.43
C ILE A 302 -24.61 0.82 -36.68
N ASN A 303 -23.67 0.97 -37.60
CA ASN A 303 -22.62 -0.02 -37.83
C ASN A 303 -21.26 0.65 -37.71
N LEU A 304 -20.68 0.59 -36.52
CA LEU A 304 -19.38 1.20 -36.20
C LEU A 304 -18.21 0.22 -36.36
N MET A 305 -18.42 -0.89 -37.08
CA MET A 305 -17.45 -1.99 -37.15
C MET A 305 -16.95 -2.20 -38.58
N GLU A 306 -15.66 -1.99 -38.81
CA GLU A 306 -14.94 -2.46 -40.01
C GLU A 306 -14.56 -3.94 -39.87
N GLU A 307 -14.06 -4.33 -38.70
CA GLU A 307 -13.69 -5.70 -38.32
C GLU A 307 -14.57 -6.20 -37.18
N LEU A 308 -14.74 -7.52 -37.08
CA LEU A 308 -15.55 -8.14 -36.02
C LEU A 308 -14.83 -8.17 -34.66
N THR A 309 -13.50 -8.24 -34.65
CA THR A 309 -12.64 -8.34 -33.45
C THR A 309 -12.27 -6.98 -32.85
N LEU A 310 -11.97 -6.91 -31.55
CA LEU A 310 -11.49 -5.68 -30.89
C LEU A 310 -10.07 -5.33 -31.35
N LYS A 311 -9.83 -4.07 -31.78
CA LYS A 311 -8.51 -3.63 -32.30
C LYS A 311 -7.36 -3.69 -31.27
N GLY A 312 -7.67 -3.92 -29.98
CA GLY A 312 -6.68 -4.01 -28.89
C GLY A 312 -6.34 -5.43 -28.40
N VAL A 313 -6.97 -6.48 -28.95
CA VAL A 313 -6.72 -7.86 -28.47
C VAL A 313 -5.73 -8.56 -29.40
N THR A 314 -4.51 -8.79 -28.90
CA THR A 314 -3.48 -9.57 -29.57
C THR A 314 -3.82 -11.05 -29.49
N GLN A 315 -3.79 -11.75 -30.62
CA GLN A 315 -4.26 -13.14 -30.73
C GLN A 315 -3.13 -14.07 -31.18
N TYR A 316 -2.81 -15.06 -30.34
CA TYR A 316 -1.84 -16.10 -30.65
C TYR A 316 -2.44 -17.50 -30.58
N TYR A 317 -1.82 -18.46 -31.26
CA TYR A 317 -2.07 -19.88 -31.07
C TYR A 317 -0.79 -20.67 -30.77
N ALA A 318 -0.92 -21.70 -29.93
CA ALA A 318 0.11 -22.68 -29.62
C ALA A 318 -0.33 -24.07 -30.10
N TYR A 319 0.44 -24.69 -30.99
CA TYR A 319 0.20 -26.07 -31.41
C TYR A 319 0.58 -27.04 -30.28
N VAL A 320 -0.41 -27.78 -29.77
CA VAL A 320 -0.23 -28.71 -28.65
C VAL A 320 -1.06 -29.96 -28.84
N THR A 321 -0.58 -31.09 -28.34
CA THR A 321 -1.44 -32.28 -28.16
C THR A 321 -2.28 -32.13 -26.88
N GLU A 322 -3.38 -32.89 -26.76
CA GLU A 322 -4.23 -32.86 -25.55
C GLU A 322 -3.43 -33.08 -24.25
N ARG A 323 -2.44 -33.98 -24.27
CA ARG A 323 -1.59 -34.27 -23.11
C ARG A 323 -0.68 -33.10 -22.73
N GLN A 324 -0.31 -32.27 -23.70
CA GLN A 324 0.59 -31.13 -23.50
C GLN A 324 -0.14 -29.86 -23.07
N LYS A 325 -1.47 -29.79 -23.18
CA LYS A 325 -2.24 -28.56 -22.88
C LYS A 325 -1.96 -28.02 -21.48
N VAL A 326 -1.97 -28.88 -20.46
CA VAL A 326 -1.69 -28.46 -19.07
C VAL A 326 -0.25 -27.99 -18.89
N HIS A 327 0.72 -28.66 -19.54
CA HIS A 327 2.11 -28.23 -19.49
C HIS A 327 2.33 -26.89 -20.20
N CYS A 328 1.72 -26.70 -21.37
CA CYS A 328 1.73 -25.43 -22.08
C CYS A 328 1.11 -24.31 -21.23
N LEU A 329 -0.04 -24.58 -20.60
CA LEU A 329 -0.68 -23.63 -19.68
C LEU A 329 0.23 -23.24 -18.52
N ASN A 330 0.92 -24.21 -17.91
CA ASN A 330 1.90 -23.97 -16.85
C ASN A 330 3.05 -23.05 -17.34
N THR A 331 3.58 -23.31 -18.54
CA THR A 331 4.61 -22.46 -19.15
C THR A 331 4.11 -21.04 -19.42
N LEU A 332 2.86 -20.89 -19.88
CA LEU A 332 2.24 -19.57 -20.09
C LEU A 332 2.10 -18.82 -18.77
N PHE A 333 1.62 -19.49 -17.72
CA PHE A 333 1.45 -18.88 -16.40
C PHE A 333 2.77 -18.45 -15.74
N SER A 334 3.88 -19.12 -16.04
CA SER A 334 5.20 -18.74 -15.55
C SER A 334 5.86 -17.61 -16.35
N ARG A 335 5.46 -17.39 -17.61
CA ARG A 335 6.09 -16.39 -18.50
C ARG A 335 5.27 -15.11 -18.66
N LEU A 336 3.95 -15.18 -18.55
CA LEU A 336 3.06 -14.04 -18.76
C LEU A 336 2.84 -13.26 -17.48
N GLN A 337 2.79 -11.93 -17.59
CA GLN A 337 2.40 -11.04 -16.51
C GLN A 337 0.87 -10.88 -16.49
N ILE A 338 0.22 -11.88 -15.88
CA ILE A 338 -1.24 -11.95 -15.79
C ILE A 338 -1.70 -11.08 -14.62
N ASN A 339 -2.62 -10.13 -14.82
CA ASN A 339 -3.33 -9.54 -13.69
C ASN A 339 -4.41 -10.53 -13.22
N GLN A 340 -5.47 -10.67 -14.02
CA GLN A 340 -6.39 -11.79 -13.97
C GLN A 340 -6.52 -12.49 -15.33
N SER A 341 -6.79 -13.79 -15.32
CA SER A 341 -7.07 -14.56 -16.54
C SER A 341 -8.39 -15.31 -16.51
N ILE A 342 -8.96 -15.51 -17.71
CA ILE A 342 -10.10 -16.40 -17.93
C ILE A 342 -9.66 -17.54 -18.84
N ILE A 343 -9.89 -18.78 -18.40
CA ILE A 343 -9.54 -19.99 -19.12
C ILE A 343 -10.83 -20.69 -19.58
N PHE A 344 -11.01 -20.82 -20.89
CA PHE A 344 -12.19 -21.44 -21.47
C PHE A 344 -12.00 -22.91 -21.82
N CYS A 345 -12.93 -23.74 -21.36
CA CYS A 345 -13.06 -25.14 -21.76
C CYS A 345 -14.43 -25.40 -22.41
N ASN A 346 -14.50 -26.39 -23.30
CA ASN A 346 -15.71 -26.70 -24.06
C ASN A 346 -16.74 -27.54 -23.27
N SER A 347 -16.38 -28.08 -22.09
CA SER A 347 -17.30 -28.88 -21.26
C SER A 347 -17.14 -28.64 -19.77
N SER A 348 -18.23 -28.79 -19.01
CA SER A 348 -18.22 -28.64 -17.54
C SER A 348 -17.26 -29.61 -16.85
N GLN A 349 -17.16 -30.85 -17.35
CA GLN A 349 -16.24 -31.84 -16.79
C GLN A 349 -14.78 -31.42 -16.95
N ARG A 350 -14.42 -30.85 -18.10
CA ARG A 350 -13.06 -30.35 -18.35
C ARG A 350 -12.76 -29.13 -17.48
N VAL A 351 -13.73 -28.25 -17.26
CA VAL A 351 -13.59 -27.11 -16.33
C VAL A 351 -13.19 -27.61 -14.93
N GLU A 352 -13.93 -28.56 -14.36
CA GLU A 352 -13.62 -29.09 -13.02
C GLU A 352 -12.26 -29.81 -12.97
N LEU A 353 -11.95 -30.63 -13.96
CA LEU A 353 -10.69 -31.37 -14.02
C LEU A 353 -9.49 -30.44 -14.16
N LEU A 354 -9.59 -29.44 -15.02
CA LEU A 354 -8.54 -28.45 -15.22
C LEU A 354 -8.34 -27.62 -13.96
N ALA A 355 -9.42 -27.11 -13.37
CA ALA A 355 -9.37 -26.33 -12.14
C ALA A 355 -8.70 -27.11 -11.00
N LYS A 356 -9.12 -28.36 -10.75
CA LYS A 356 -8.47 -29.22 -9.77
C LYS A 356 -6.99 -29.41 -10.07
N LYS A 357 -6.62 -29.62 -11.34
CA LYS A 357 -5.23 -29.87 -11.73
C LYS A 357 -4.35 -28.64 -11.55
N ILE A 358 -4.81 -27.45 -11.93
CA ILE A 358 -4.01 -26.22 -11.77
C ILE A 358 -3.98 -25.74 -10.31
N SER A 359 -5.04 -25.98 -9.52
CA SER A 359 -5.00 -25.76 -8.07
C SER A 359 -3.97 -26.67 -7.39
N GLN A 360 -3.86 -27.94 -7.80
CA GLN A 360 -2.81 -28.85 -7.32
C GLN A 360 -1.40 -28.39 -7.70
N LEU A 361 -1.25 -27.63 -8.79
CA LEU A 361 0.01 -27.02 -9.20
C LEU A 361 0.31 -25.71 -8.46
N GLY A 362 -0.55 -25.28 -7.54
CA GLY A 362 -0.36 -24.08 -6.71
C GLY A 362 -0.94 -22.80 -7.30
N TYR A 363 -1.66 -22.85 -8.42
CA TYR A 363 -2.31 -21.67 -8.99
C TYR A 363 -3.64 -21.37 -8.28
N SER A 364 -3.80 -20.11 -7.87
CA SER A 364 -5.10 -19.59 -7.41
C SER A 364 -6.07 -19.58 -8.59
N CYS A 365 -7.07 -20.46 -8.56
CA CYS A 365 -8.15 -20.48 -9.54
C CYS A 365 -9.52 -20.77 -8.91
N PHE A 366 -10.55 -20.10 -9.42
CA PHE A 366 -11.93 -20.54 -9.29
C PHE A 366 -12.41 -21.17 -10.59
N TYR A 367 -13.54 -21.85 -10.52
CA TYR A 367 -14.17 -22.42 -11.70
C TYR A 367 -15.68 -22.21 -11.70
N ILE A 368 -16.25 -22.08 -12.91
CA ILE A 368 -17.68 -21.84 -13.09
C ILE A 368 -18.22 -22.53 -14.35
N HIS A 369 -19.26 -23.34 -14.18
CA HIS A 369 -19.94 -24.04 -15.29
C HIS A 369 -21.42 -24.28 -15.01
N ALA A 370 -22.16 -24.67 -16.05
CA ALA A 370 -23.63 -24.61 -16.07
C ALA A 370 -24.31 -25.55 -15.07
N LYS A 371 -23.62 -26.62 -14.66
CA LYS A 371 -24.11 -27.62 -13.70
C LYS A 371 -24.00 -27.19 -12.23
N MET A 372 -23.35 -26.06 -11.93
CA MET A 372 -23.23 -25.56 -10.56
C MET A 372 -24.52 -24.88 -10.09
N ARG A 373 -24.79 -24.94 -8.77
CA ARG A 373 -25.90 -24.19 -8.14
C ARG A 373 -25.71 -22.69 -8.32
N GLN A 374 -26.79 -21.95 -8.62
CA GLN A 374 -26.71 -20.51 -8.91
C GLN A 374 -26.01 -19.70 -7.81
N GLU A 375 -26.31 -19.98 -6.55
CA GLU A 375 -25.69 -19.27 -5.41
C GLU A 375 -24.16 -19.36 -5.43
N HIS A 376 -23.63 -20.55 -5.72
CA HIS A 376 -22.18 -20.76 -5.83
C HIS A 376 -21.60 -20.03 -7.05
N ARG A 377 -22.34 -20.00 -8.15
CA ARG A 377 -21.94 -19.29 -9.38
C ARG A 377 -21.83 -17.79 -9.13
N ASN A 378 -22.82 -17.21 -8.44
CA ASN A 378 -22.81 -15.81 -8.04
C ASN A 378 -21.66 -15.49 -7.09
N ARG A 379 -21.40 -16.36 -6.11
CA ARG A 379 -20.28 -16.22 -5.18
C ARG A 379 -18.93 -16.24 -5.89
N VAL A 380 -18.67 -17.27 -6.70
CA VAL A 380 -17.43 -17.38 -7.48
C VAL A 380 -17.22 -16.16 -8.38
N PHE A 381 -18.28 -15.69 -9.02
CA PHE A 381 -18.21 -14.51 -9.87
C PHE A 381 -17.89 -13.24 -9.08
N HIS A 382 -18.56 -13.03 -7.93
CA HIS A 382 -18.30 -11.90 -7.04
C HIS A 382 -16.87 -11.92 -6.50
N ASP A 383 -16.42 -13.07 -6.03
CA ASP A 383 -15.08 -13.25 -5.46
C ASP A 383 -13.99 -13.05 -6.53
N PHE A 384 -14.23 -13.52 -7.76
CA PHE A 384 -13.32 -13.27 -8.89
C PHE A 384 -13.31 -11.79 -9.31
N ARG A 385 -14.47 -11.13 -9.36
CA ARG A 385 -14.57 -9.69 -9.71
C ARG A 385 -13.85 -8.80 -8.70
N ASN A 386 -13.82 -9.19 -7.42
CA ASN A 386 -13.12 -8.47 -6.35
C ASN A 386 -11.64 -8.88 -6.21
N SER A 387 -11.06 -9.52 -7.23
CA SER A 387 -9.65 -9.92 -7.28
C SER A 387 -9.19 -10.87 -6.17
N LEU A 388 -10.11 -11.60 -5.52
CA LEU A 388 -9.74 -12.64 -4.54
C LEU A 388 -9.05 -13.85 -5.18
N CYS A 389 -9.12 -13.96 -6.51
CA CYS A 389 -8.49 -15.01 -7.27
C CYS A 389 -7.97 -14.49 -8.62
N ARG A 390 -6.82 -15.01 -9.06
CA ARG A 390 -6.18 -14.59 -10.32
C ARG A 390 -6.72 -15.28 -11.56
N ASN A 391 -7.27 -16.50 -11.47
CA ASN A 391 -7.67 -17.27 -12.65
C ASN A 391 -9.11 -17.79 -12.53
N LEU A 392 -9.91 -17.68 -13.59
CA LEU A 392 -11.25 -18.25 -13.67
C LEU A 392 -11.35 -19.28 -14.79
N VAL A 393 -11.57 -20.55 -14.45
CA VAL A 393 -11.81 -21.62 -15.43
C VAL A 393 -13.30 -21.76 -15.71
N CYS A 394 -13.74 -21.65 -16.96
CA CYS A 394 -15.17 -21.61 -17.26
C CYS A 394 -15.59 -22.17 -18.63
N THR A 395 -16.91 -22.38 -18.77
CA THR A 395 -17.57 -22.61 -20.06
C THR A 395 -18.15 -21.31 -20.63
N ASP A 396 -18.45 -21.31 -21.92
CA ASP A 396 -19.03 -20.19 -22.69
C ASP A 396 -20.27 -19.52 -22.09
N LEU A 397 -21.06 -20.27 -21.32
CA LEU A 397 -22.33 -19.81 -20.81
C LEU A 397 -22.19 -18.66 -19.79
N PHE A 398 -21.04 -18.57 -19.09
CA PHE A 398 -20.89 -17.68 -17.95
C PHE A 398 -20.45 -16.29 -18.32
N THR A 399 -19.54 -16.15 -19.26
CA THR A 399 -18.78 -14.91 -19.39
C THR A 399 -19.41 -13.93 -20.37
N ARG A 400 -20.47 -14.31 -21.10
CA ARG A 400 -21.14 -13.42 -22.08
C ARG A 400 -21.71 -12.17 -21.41
N GLY A 401 -21.50 -11.02 -22.05
CA GLY A 401 -21.81 -9.69 -21.47
C GLY A 401 -21.00 -9.24 -20.23
N ILE A 402 -20.42 -10.15 -19.43
CA ILE A 402 -19.83 -9.83 -18.12
C ILE A 402 -18.55 -9.01 -18.20
N ASP A 403 -18.51 -7.77 -17.70
CA ASP A 403 -17.36 -6.84 -17.68
C ASP A 403 -16.46 -6.98 -16.43
N ILE A 404 -15.16 -7.22 -16.65
CA ILE A 404 -14.12 -7.30 -15.60
C ILE A 404 -12.86 -6.65 -16.15
N GLN A 405 -12.53 -5.45 -15.64
CA GLN A 405 -11.44 -4.63 -16.17
C GLN A 405 -10.04 -5.19 -15.87
N ALA A 406 -9.88 -5.98 -14.81
CA ALA A 406 -8.59 -6.55 -14.41
C ALA A 406 -8.17 -7.77 -15.25
N VAL A 407 -9.04 -8.28 -16.13
CA VAL A 407 -8.72 -9.40 -17.02
C VAL A 407 -7.94 -8.89 -18.22
N ASN A 408 -6.64 -9.17 -18.25
CA ASN A 408 -5.76 -8.84 -19.37
C ASN A 408 -5.39 -10.04 -20.25
N VAL A 409 -5.57 -11.28 -19.76
CA VAL A 409 -5.27 -12.51 -20.52
C VAL A 409 -6.48 -13.44 -20.61
N VAL A 410 -6.80 -13.89 -21.82
CA VAL A 410 -7.78 -14.94 -22.09
C VAL A 410 -7.09 -16.15 -22.70
N ILE A 411 -7.39 -17.34 -22.18
CA ILE A 411 -6.84 -18.60 -22.70
C ILE A 411 -7.96 -19.50 -23.17
N ASN A 412 -7.98 -19.82 -24.45
CA ASN A 412 -8.80 -20.89 -25.00
C ASN A 412 -8.07 -22.22 -24.80
N PHE A 413 -8.29 -22.85 -23.65
CA PHE A 413 -7.74 -24.18 -23.37
C PHE A 413 -8.32 -25.23 -24.31
N ASP A 414 -9.62 -25.10 -24.62
CA ASP A 414 -10.25 -25.80 -25.73
C ASP A 414 -10.69 -24.78 -26.77
N PHE A 415 -10.24 -24.96 -28.01
CA PHE A 415 -10.60 -24.07 -29.10
C PHE A 415 -12.11 -24.20 -29.43
N PRO A 416 -12.85 -23.09 -29.65
CA PRO A 416 -14.26 -23.15 -29.99
C PRO A 416 -14.48 -23.61 -31.43
N LYS A 417 -15.67 -24.14 -31.70
CA LYS A 417 -16.06 -24.62 -33.04
C LYS A 417 -16.70 -23.56 -33.94
N LEU A 418 -17.13 -22.44 -33.37
CA LEU A 418 -17.89 -21.38 -34.06
C LEU A 418 -17.20 -20.03 -33.86
N GLY A 419 -17.12 -19.22 -34.92
CA GLY A 419 -16.53 -17.88 -34.86
C GLY A 419 -17.25 -16.94 -33.89
N GLU A 420 -18.57 -17.05 -33.78
CA GLU A 420 -19.36 -16.28 -32.81
C GLU A 420 -18.93 -16.56 -31.36
N THR A 421 -18.71 -17.83 -31.03
CA THR A 421 -18.24 -18.24 -29.70
C THR A 421 -16.85 -17.71 -29.42
N TYR A 422 -15.95 -17.81 -30.41
CA TYR A 422 -14.59 -17.28 -30.30
C TYR A 422 -14.58 -15.78 -30.00
N LEU A 423 -15.36 -15.00 -30.76
CA LEU A 423 -15.46 -13.56 -30.60
C LEU A 423 -15.93 -13.17 -29.18
N HIS A 424 -16.89 -13.92 -28.64
CA HIS A 424 -17.37 -13.69 -27.27
C HIS A 424 -16.33 -13.98 -26.20
N ARG A 425 -15.48 -15.00 -26.39
CA ARG A 425 -14.43 -15.37 -25.44
C ARG A 425 -13.31 -14.34 -25.42
N ILE A 426 -12.76 -13.99 -26.58
CA ILE A 426 -11.61 -13.07 -26.64
C ILE A 426 -12.01 -11.64 -26.26
N GLY A 427 -13.27 -11.25 -26.49
CA GLY A 427 -13.82 -9.96 -26.04
C GLY A 427 -14.03 -9.85 -24.52
N ARG A 428 -13.47 -10.78 -23.73
CA ARG A 428 -13.34 -10.65 -22.27
C ARG A 428 -12.06 -9.94 -21.84
N SER A 429 -11.06 -9.89 -22.72
CA SER A 429 -9.87 -9.06 -22.57
C SER A 429 -9.94 -7.85 -23.51
N GLY A 430 -9.14 -6.83 -23.25
CA GLY A 430 -9.07 -5.61 -24.07
C GLY A 430 -10.36 -4.79 -24.10
N ARG A 431 -11.05 -4.72 -22.95
CA ARG A 431 -12.33 -4.01 -22.84
C ARG A 431 -12.17 -2.51 -22.75
N PHE A 432 -13.19 -1.80 -23.22
CA PHE A 432 -13.23 -0.34 -23.30
C PHE A 432 -11.98 0.25 -23.95
N GLY A 433 -11.50 -0.44 -24.99
CA GLY A 433 -10.35 -0.05 -25.78
C GLY A 433 -8.99 -0.41 -25.20
N HIS A 434 -8.91 -1.00 -24.00
CA HIS A 434 -7.63 -1.45 -23.46
C HIS A 434 -7.00 -2.54 -24.30
N LEU A 435 -5.70 -2.75 -24.14
CA LEU A 435 -5.00 -3.84 -24.79
C LEU A 435 -5.14 -5.15 -24.00
N GLY A 436 -5.10 -6.27 -24.71
CA GLY A 436 -5.36 -7.57 -24.13
C GLY A 436 -4.72 -8.70 -24.93
N LEU A 437 -4.53 -9.86 -24.29
CA LEU A 437 -3.94 -11.04 -24.90
C LEU A 437 -4.93 -12.20 -24.95
N ALA A 438 -5.03 -12.86 -26.10
CA ALA A 438 -5.79 -14.09 -26.29
C ALA A 438 -4.86 -15.20 -26.81
N ILE A 439 -4.76 -16.30 -26.06
CA ILE A 439 -3.93 -17.46 -26.44
C ILE A 439 -4.80 -18.69 -26.67
N ASN A 440 -4.60 -19.32 -27.82
CA ASN A 440 -5.39 -20.45 -28.30
C ASN A 440 -4.57 -21.75 -28.27
N LEU A 441 -5.00 -22.76 -27.51
CA LEU A 441 -4.38 -24.07 -27.53
C LEU A 441 -5.00 -24.92 -28.65
N ILE A 442 -4.24 -25.14 -29.72
CA ILE A 442 -4.73 -25.76 -30.96
C ILE A 442 -4.20 -27.19 -31.05
N THR A 443 -5.12 -28.15 -31.09
CA THR A 443 -4.80 -29.55 -31.38
C THR A 443 -4.80 -29.84 -32.88
N TYR A 444 -4.47 -31.08 -33.28
CA TYR A 444 -4.55 -31.48 -34.68
C TYR A 444 -5.97 -31.33 -35.25
N ASP A 445 -6.99 -31.64 -34.45
CA ASP A 445 -8.39 -31.60 -34.87
C ASP A 445 -8.94 -30.17 -34.97
N ASP A 446 -8.30 -29.21 -34.28
CA ASP A 446 -8.72 -27.81 -34.25
C ASP A 446 -8.25 -27.01 -35.48
N ARG A 447 -7.35 -27.56 -36.32
CA ARG A 447 -6.74 -26.85 -37.47
C ARG A 447 -7.78 -26.29 -38.46
N PHE A 448 -8.81 -27.08 -38.77
CA PHE A 448 -9.88 -26.67 -39.68
C PHE A 448 -10.76 -25.59 -39.05
N ASN A 449 -11.04 -25.70 -37.75
CA ASN A 449 -11.81 -24.69 -37.03
C ASN A 449 -11.02 -23.38 -36.91
N LEU A 450 -9.71 -23.44 -36.68
CA LEU A 450 -8.84 -22.26 -36.63
C LEU A 450 -8.94 -21.49 -37.95
N LYS A 451 -8.71 -22.16 -39.08
CA LYS A 451 -8.81 -21.54 -40.41
C LYS A 451 -10.21 -21.01 -40.72
N GLY A 452 -11.25 -21.79 -40.42
CA GLY A 452 -12.63 -21.36 -40.63
C GLY A 452 -13.01 -20.14 -39.78
N ILE A 453 -12.49 -20.02 -38.55
CA ILE A 453 -12.75 -18.87 -37.68
C ILE A 453 -11.95 -17.63 -38.13
N GLU A 454 -10.69 -17.78 -38.56
CA GLU A 454 -9.90 -16.69 -39.17
C GLU A 454 -10.63 -16.10 -40.39
N GLU A 455 -11.11 -16.96 -41.29
CA GLU A 455 -11.85 -16.55 -42.50
C GLU A 455 -13.20 -15.90 -42.17
N GLN A 456 -13.97 -16.47 -41.24
CA GLN A 456 -15.29 -15.94 -40.85
C GLN A 456 -15.20 -14.57 -40.18
N LEU A 457 -14.16 -14.36 -39.36
CA LEU A 457 -14.00 -13.13 -38.59
C LEU A 457 -13.13 -12.09 -39.29
N GLY A 458 -12.46 -12.45 -40.38
CA GLY A 458 -11.50 -11.59 -41.07
C GLY A 458 -10.34 -11.18 -40.17
N THR A 459 -9.85 -12.11 -39.34
CA THR A 459 -8.79 -11.84 -38.35
C THR A 459 -7.62 -12.82 -38.52
N GLU A 460 -6.42 -12.39 -38.13
CA GLU A 460 -5.23 -13.23 -38.15
C GLU A 460 -4.88 -13.69 -36.73
N ILE A 461 -4.82 -15.00 -36.52
CA ILE A 461 -4.37 -15.58 -35.25
C ILE A 461 -2.95 -16.09 -35.49
N ARG A 462 -1.97 -15.38 -34.93
CA ARG A 462 -0.54 -15.63 -35.22
C ARG A 462 0.00 -16.83 -34.43
N PRO A 463 1.02 -17.55 -34.94
CA PRO A 463 1.74 -18.52 -34.11
C PRO A 463 2.38 -17.82 -32.91
N ILE A 464 2.34 -18.45 -31.74
CA ILE A 464 2.91 -17.90 -30.53
C ILE A 464 4.44 -17.72 -30.66
N PRO A 465 4.98 -16.51 -30.42
CA PRO A 465 6.42 -16.27 -30.46
C PRO A 465 7.14 -16.88 -29.23
N GLY A 466 8.48 -16.95 -29.27
CA GLY A 466 9.28 -17.44 -28.14
C GLY A 466 9.13 -16.60 -26.86
N SER A 467 8.90 -15.29 -27.02
CA SER A 467 8.54 -14.33 -25.98
C SER A 467 7.41 -13.43 -26.50
N ILE A 468 6.44 -13.11 -25.64
CA ILE A 468 5.34 -12.20 -25.97
C ILE A 468 5.67 -10.83 -25.36
N ASP A 469 5.62 -9.79 -26.17
CA ASP A 469 5.81 -8.42 -25.70
C ASP A 469 4.72 -8.03 -24.70
N LYS A 470 5.13 -7.51 -23.54
CA LYS A 470 4.24 -7.09 -22.46
C LYS A 470 3.46 -5.82 -22.82
N SER A 471 3.99 -4.97 -23.69
CA SER A 471 3.30 -3.79 -24.24
C SER A 471 1.99 -4.17 -24.95
N LEU A 472 1.80 -5.44 -25.33
CA LEU A 472 0.60 -5.87 -26.03
C LEU A 472 -0.60 -6.12 -25.08
N TYR A 473 -0.39 -6.19 -23.76
CA TYR A 473 -1.45 -6.59 -22.82
C TYR A 473 -1.25 -6.17 -21.36
N VAL A 474 -0.17 -5.48 -21.01
CA VAL A 474 0.10 -5.00 -19.65
C VAL A 474 0.03 -3.47 -19.63
N ALA A 475 -0.93 -2.95 -18.86
CA ALA A 475 -1.27 -1.53 -18.82
C ALA A 475 -0.10 -0.60 -18.43
N GLU A 476 0.81 -1.08 -17.58
CA GLU A 476 1.99 -0.34 -17.12
C GLU A 476 2.97 0.03 -18.26
N TYR A 477 2.87 -0.63 -19.42
CA TYR A 477 3.71 -0.38 -20.59
C TYR A 477 3.04 0.52 -21.64
N HIS A 478 1.83 1.06 -21.38
CA HIS A 478 1.06 1.86 -22.35
C HIS A 478 1.05 3.35 -22.07
N THR A 479 1.74 3.79 -21.02
CA THR A 479 1.94 5.20 -20.71
C THR A 479 3.07 5.73 -21.61
N GLU A 480 2.71 6.13 -22.83
CA GLU A 480 3.57 6.95 -23.68
C GLU A 480 3.35 8.43 -23.36
N ASP A 481 4.32 9.05 -22.70
CA ASP A 481 4.90 10.28 -23.27
C ASP A 481 6.21 9.83 -23.93
N GLY A 482 6.31 10.10 -25.24
CA GLY A 482 7.32 9.50 -26.09
C GLY A 482 8.73 9.99 -25.80
N GLU A 483 9.61 9.06 -25.42
CA GLU A 483 11.00 9.00 -25.87
C GLU A 483 11.38 7.53 -26.08
N GLU A 484 11.97 7.24 -27.22
CA GLU A 484 12.42 5.90 -27.61
C GLU A 484 13.46 5.35 -26.62
N GLY A 485 13.18 4.17 -26.09
CA GLY A 485 14.18 3.26 -25.52
C GLY A 485 14.64 3.57 -24.10
N LYS A 486 13.78 3.33 -23.09
CA LYS A 486 14.25 3.05 -21.73
C LYS A 486 13.56 1.82 -21.13
N LEU A 487 14.37 1.02 -20.45
CA LEU A 487 14.00 -0.08 -19.56
C LEU A 487 12.88 0.36 -18.60
N CYS A 488 12.09 -0.60 -18.09
CA CYS A 488 11.12 -0.46 -16.99
C CYS A 488 11.45 0.74 -16.07
N THR A 489 10.82 1.90 -16.27
CA THR A 489 11.11 3.06 -15.41
C THR A 489 10.43 2.82 -14.07
N LEU A 490 11.25 2.55 -13.05
CA LEU A 490 10.78 2.46 -11.69
C LEU A 490 10.16 3.80 -11.27
N LEU A 491 9.19 3.73 -10.38
CA LEU A 491 8.45 4.90 -9.89
C LEU A 491 9.38 5.88 -9.13
N PRO A 492 9.09 7.21 -9.12
CA PRO A 492 9.84 8.16 -8.29
C PRO A 492 9.66 7.88 -6.78
N PRO A 493 10.32 8.61 -5.86
CA PRO A 493 10.11 8.44 -4.42
C PRO A 493 8.69 8.82 -3.95
N CYS A 494 8.05 9.79 -4.60
CA CYS A 494 6.65 10.20 -4.43
C CYS A 494 6.15 10.98 -5.65
N ASP A 495 4.89 11.43 -5.62
CA ASP A 495 4.25 12.14 -6.76
C ASP A 495 4.58 13.64 -6.84
N SER A 496 5.42 14.18 -5.93
CA SER A 496 5.81 15.60 -5.96
C SER A 496 6.99 15.87 -6.91
N GLU A 497 6.75 16.66 -7.95
CA GLU A 497 7.78 17.20 -8.87
C GLU A 497 8.67 18.30 -8.22
N ILE A 498 8.42 18.67 -6.97
CA ILE A 498 9.25 19.64 -6.24
C ILE A 498 10.13 18.91 -5.23
N TYR A 499 9.54 17.98 -4.47
CA TYR A 499 10.21 17.32 -3.36
C TYR A 499 10.79 15.93 -3.68
N CYS A 500 10.35 15.27 -4.76
CA CYS A 500 10.70 13.87 -5.03
C CYS A 500 11.36 13.62 -6.38
N TYR A 501 11.03 14.41 -7.40
CA TYR A 501 11.66 14.36 -8.71
C TYR A 501 11.56 15.74 -9.36
N GLY A 502 12.00 15.90 -10.60
CA GLY A 502 11.82 17.15 -11.36
C GLY A 502 12.99 18.13 -11.28
N ASP A 503 12.85 19.21 -12.04
CA ASP A 503 13.96 20.14 -12.30
C ASP A 503 14.32 21.01 -11.10
N ILE A 504 13.35 21.38 -10.26
CA ILE A 504 13.61 22.19 -9.06
C ILE A 504 14.50 21.41 -8.10
N LEU A 505 14.12 20.16 -7.77
CA LEU A 505 14.92 19.28 -6.91
C LEU A 505 16.33 19.10 -7.47
N ARG A 506 16.44 18.68 -8.74
CA ARG A 506 17.72 18.44 -9.40
C ARG A 506 18.63 19.67 -9.36
N GLN A 507 18.13 20.84 -9.77
CA GLN A 507 18.96 22.05 -9.85
C GLN A 507 19.34 22.60 -8.48
N VAL A 508 18.45 22.54 -7.49
CA VAL A 508 18.75 23.01 -6.12
C VAL A 508 19.80 22.12 -5.45
N GLN A 509 19.64 20.79 -5.53
CA GLN A 509 20.57 19.85 -4.91
C GLN A 509 21.94 19.87 -5.62
N THR A 510 21.98 19.80 -6.96
CA THR A 510 23.26 19.85 -7.70
C THR A 510 23.98 21.20 -7.58
N ALA A 511 23.27 22.29 -7.31
CA ALA A 511 23.89 23.58 -7.02
C ALA A 511 24.51 23.65 -5.60
N LYS A 512 24.32 22.63 -4.75
CA LYS A 512 24.81 22.51 -3.38
C LYS A 512 24.59 23.81 -2.58
N LEU A 513 23.35 24.31 -2.63
CA LEU A 513 22.99 25.58 -1.98
C LEU A 513 22.99 25.48 -0.44
N PHE A 514 22.83 24.26 0.07
CA PHE A 514 22.83 23.91 1.48
C PHE A 514 23.85 22.79 1.71
N ASP A 515 24.38 22.71 2.92
CA ASP A 515 25.35 21.67 3.31
C ASP A 515 24.69 20.28 3.47
N ASP A 516 23.36 20.24 3.61
CA ASP A 516 22.54 19.04 3.81
C ASP A 516 21.39 19.04 2.80
N ASP A 517 21.32 18.01 1.95
CA ASP A 517 20.26 17.82 0.95
C ASP A 517 18.86 17.75 1.57
N LYS A 518 18.73 17.25 2.80
CA LYS A 518 17.45 17.21 3.53
C LYS A 518 16.90 18.61 3.81
N TYR A 519 17.76 19.63 3.87
CA TYR A 519 17.34 21.00 4.16
C TYR A 519 16.30 21.49 3.15
N PHE A 520 16.57 21.34 1.84
CA PHE A 520 15.67 21.81 0.80
C PHE A 520 14.36 21.03 0.79
N VAL A 521 14.42 19.70 0.88
CA VAL A 521 13.22 18.87 0.82
C VAL A 521 12.33 18.98 2.06
N ASP A 522 12.83 19.58 3.14
CA ASP A 522 12.04 19.93 4.34
C ASP A 522 11.41 21.33 4.28
N MET A 523 11.76 22.18 3.31
CA MET A 523 11.22 23.53 3.18
C MET A 523 9.73 23.51 2.83
N LYS A 524 8.95 24.45 3.38
CA LYS A 524 7.52 24.66 3.04
C LYS A 524 7.39 25.59 1.82
N LEU A 525 6.42 25.34 0.94
CA LEU A 525 6.04 26.29 -0.12
C LEU A 525 5.22 27.47 0.42
N LYS A 526 5.52 28.68 -0.05
CA LYS A 526 4.75 29.91 0.20
C LYS A 526 3.53 30.06 -0.70
N SER A 527 3.41 29.23 -1.73
CA SER A 527 2.38 29.29 -2.77
C SER A 527 2.07 27.90 -3.30
N ALA A 528 0.96 27.76 -4.01
CA ALA A 528 0.56 26.47 -4.59
C ALA A 528 1.63 25.92 -5.57
N PRO A 529 1.83 24.59 -5.64
CA PRO A 529 2.90 23.98 -6.43
C PRO A 529 2.90 24.38 -7.91
N ASP A 530 1.72 24.55 -8.53
CA ASP A 530 1.56 24.96 -9.92
C ASP A 530 2.14 26.37 -10.19
N ILE A 531 1.96 27.28 -9.23
CA ILE A 531 2.54 28.63 -9.27
C ILE A 531 4.07 28.55 -9.19
N VAL A 532 4.59 27.75 -8.25
CA VAL A 532 6.04 27.58 -8.03
C VAL A 532 6.71 26.94 -9.25
N LEU A 533 6.12 25.88 -9.80
CA LEU A 533 6.59 25.20 -11.01
C LEU A 533 6.55 26.14 -12.23
N THR A 534 5.48 26.92 -12.40
CA THR A 534 5.37 27.91 -13.48
C THR A 534 6.43 29.01 -13.34
N ALA A 535 6.66 29.51 -12.13
CA ALA A 535 7.68 30.52 -11.86
C ALA A 535 9.08 29.98 -12.19
N PHE A 536 9.37 28.72 -11.82
CA PHE A 536 10.64 28.09 -12.15
C PHE A 536 10.82 27.86 -13.65
N HIS A 537 9.76 27.37 -14.33
CA HIS A 537 9.76 27.19 -15.79
C HIS A 537 10.04 28.51 -16.54
N ASN A 538 9.59 29.64 -16.00
CA ASN A 538 9.90 30.96 -16.56
C ASN A 538 11.39 31.35 -16.38
N LEU A 539 12.05 30.92 -15.30
CA LEU A 539 13.49 31.14 -15.08
C LEU A 539 14.34 30.34 -16.08
N THR A 540 13.87 29.18 -16.52
CA THR A 540 14.58 28.31 -17.48
C THR A 540 14.18 28.55 -18.94
N HIS A 541 13.25 29.50 -19.19
CA HIS A 541 12.62 29.75 -20.50
C HIS A 541 12.01 28.49 -21.14
N GLY A 542 11.58 27.52 -20.32
CA GLY A 542 11.00 26.25 -20.77
C GLY A 542 11.97 25.28 -21.43
N ALA A 543 13.29 25.47 -21.26
CA ALA A 543 14.31 24.54 -21.75
C ALA A 543 14.77 23.60 -20.60
N PRO A 544 14.53 22.27 -20.70
CA PRO A 544 14.72 21.29 -19.60
C PRO A 544 16.18 21.03 -19.18
N ASN A 545 17.15 21.69 -19.81
CA ASN A 545 18.60 21.56 -19.52
C ASN A 545 19.29 22.91 -19.27
N THR A 546 18.53 23.99 -19.07
CA THR A 546 19.13 25.29 -18.74
C THR A 546 19.52 25.31 -17.26
N THR A 547 20.82 25.37 -16.99
CA THR A 547 21.35 25.55 -15.63
C THR A 547 21.06 26.96 -15.13
N VAL A 548 20.30 27.07 -14.04
CA VAL A 548 20.05 28.34 -13.36
C VAL A 548 21.23 28.67 -12.44
N LEU A 549 21.65 29.94 -12.43
CA LEU A 549 22.76 30.38 -11.59
C LEU A 549 22.41 30.22 -10.09
N PRO A 550 23.35 29.78 -9.22
CA PRO A 550 23.11 29.63 -7.79
C PRO A 550 22.55 30.89 -7.10
N SER A 551 22.95 32.09 -7.53
CA SER A 551 22.42 33.35 -7.00
C SER A 551 20.93 33.52 -7.30
N THR A 552 20.50 33.19 -8.52
CA THR A 552 19.11 33.26 -8.96
C THR A 552 18.26 32.17 -8.29
N LEU A 553 18.80 30.96 -8.12
CA LEU A 553 18.14 29.91 -7.34
C LEU A 553 17.90 30.34 -5.89
N ARG A 554 18.87 30.99 -5.23
CA ARG A 554 18.68 31.51 -3.86
C ARG A 554 17.60 32.59 -3.78
N GLU A 555 17.49 33.45 -4.79
CA GLU A 555 16.40 34.44 -4.87
C GLU A 555 15.04 33.76 -5.05
N PHE A 556 14.96 32.77 -5.95
CA PHE A 556 13.77 31.95 -6.14
C PHE A 556 13.33 31.24 -4.86
N LEU A 557 14.26 30.56 -4.16
CA LEU A 557 13.95 29.89 -2.89
C LEU A 557 13.49 30.90 -1.82
N ARG A 558 14.11 32.06 -1.73
CA ARG A 558 13.68 33.12 -0.80
C ARG A 558 12.27 33.63 -1.10
N GLU A 559 11.89 33.68 -2.37
CA GLU A 559 10.56 34.14 -2.79
C GLU A 559 9.47 33.08 -2.54
N TYR A 560 9.73 31.80 -2.86
CA TYR A 560 8.71 30.76 -2.91
C TYR A 560 8.75 29.73 -1.77
N PHE A 561 9.79 29.70 -0.94
CA PHE A 561 9.95 28.73 0.14
C PHE A 561 10.16 29.38 1.52
N GLU A 562 9.67 28.72 2.56
CA GLU A 562 9.95 29.03 3.97
C GLU A 562 10.99 28.06 4.54
N GLU A 563 11.69 28.50 5.58
CA GLU A 563 12.69 27.68 6.25
C GLU A 563 12.07 26.43 6.89
N PRO A 564 12.82 25.31 6.96
CA PRO A 564 12.35 24.10 7.62
C PRO A 564 11.95 24.34 9.08
N GLY A 565 10.93 23.63 9.57
CA GLY A 565 10.46 23.67 10.95
C GLY A 565 9.24 24.56 11.19
N THR A 566 8.79 25.29 10.17
CA THR A 566 7.55 26.11 10.18
C THR A 566 6.28 25.25 10.17
N GLU A 567 6.41 23.96 9.86
CA GLU A 567 5.36 22.94 9.87
C GLU A 567 4.94 22.48 11.27
N PHE A 568 5.63 22.92 12.34
CA PHE A 568 5.36 22.50 13.72
C PHE A 568 4.83 23.64 14.60
N GLU A 569 3.88 23.28 15.46
CA GLU A 569 3.42 24.10 16.58
C GLU A 569 4.18 23.72 17.86
N PRO A 570 4.47 24.70 18.74
CA PRO A 570 4.97 24.42 20.08
C PRO A 570 4.01 23.49 20.83
N TRP A 571 4.54 22.42 21.40
CA TRP A 571 3.75 21.47 22.17
C TRP A 571 4.55 20.94 23.35
N SER A 572 3.86 20.70 24.46
CA SER A 572 4.41 20.01 25.62
C SER A 572 3.47 18.87 26.00
N PRO A 573 4.01 17.68 26.30
CA PRO A 573 3.18 16.54 26.68
C PRO A 573 2.34 16.83 27.94
N PRO A 574 1.01 16.69 27.89
CA PRO A 574 0.13 17.05 29.00
C PRO A 574 0.18 16.04 30.16
N ASP A 575 0.60 14.80 29.87
CA ASP A 575 0.72 13.68 30.80
C ASP A 575 2.13 13.54 31.41
N TRP A 576 3.04 14.47 31.10
CA TRP A 576 4.38 14.51 31.70
C TRP A 576 4.34 15.00 33.15
N HIS A 577 5.14 14.40 34.03
CA HIS A 577 5.30 14.84 35.42
C HIS A 577 6.72 14.60 35.95
N ASP A 578 7.20 15.43 36.88
CA ASP A 578 8.63 15.49 37.25
C ASP A 578 9.24 14.22 37.89
N LYS A 579 8.40 13.30 38.38
CA LYS A 579 8.85 12.17 39.23
C LYS A 579 8.17 10.86 38.86
N PRO A 580 8.49 10.28 37.69
CA PRO A 580 8.00 8.96 37.32
C PRO A 580 8.50 7.86 38.27
N GLN A 581 7.66 6.87 38.54
CA GLN A 581 7.90 5.87 39.60
C GLN A 581 9.16 5.03 39.39
N PHE A 582 9.56 4.78 38.14
CA PHE A 582 10.73 3.93 37.85
C PHE A 582 12.04 4.51 38.42
N LEU A 583 12.13 5.83 38.58
CA LEU A 583 13.31 6.49 39.16
C LEU A 583 13.63 6.00 40.57
N ASN A 584 12.61 5.59 41.34
CA ASN A 584 12.79 5.07 42.69
C ASN A 584 13.50 3.71 42.73
N ARG A 585 13.54 2.99 41.61
CA ARG A 585 14.22 1.68 41.49
C ARG A 585 15.72 1.82 41.19
N ILE A 586 16.16 2.99 40.74
CA ILE A 586 17.57 3.24 40.44
C ILE A 586 18.29 3.48 41.75
N ALA A 587 19.20 2.59 42.16
CA ALA A 587 19.90 2.66 43.44
C ALA A 587 20.98 3.76 43.45
N ASP A 588 21.79 3.81 42.38
CA ASP A 588 22.85 4.80 42.19
C ASP A 588 22.29 6.21 42.02
N SER A 589 22.74 7.15 42.85
CA SER A 589 22.21 8.53 42.86
C SER A 589 22.58 9.34 41.63
N GLU A 590 23.76 9.10 41.04
CA GLU A 590 24.20 9.81 39.83
C GLU A 590 23.40 9.34 38.62
N LEU A 591 23.23 8.02 38.49
CA LEU A 591 22.39 7.45 37.44
C LEU A 591 20.92 7.85 37.60
N ARG A 592 20.41 7.96 38.84
CA ARG A 592 19.05 8.45 39.10
C ARG A 592 18.90 9.91 38.66
N SER A 593 19.86 10.76 39.01
CA SER A 593 19.87 12.16 38.58
C SER A 593 19.97 12.31 37.06
N TRP A 594 20.72 11.43 36.40
CA TRP A 594 20.78 11.38 34.94
C TRP A 594 19.46 10.95 34.32
N ALA A 595 18.82 9.91 34.86
CA ALA A 595 17.52 9.43 34.39
C ALA A 595 16.43 10.52 34.48
N GLU A 596 16.45 11.36 35.52
CA GLU A 596 15.59 12.55 35.64
C GLU A 596 15.81 13.53 34.47
N LYS A 597 17.07 13.78 34.10
CA LYS A 597 17.41 14.64 32.95
C LYS A 597 16.93 14.02 31.63
N LEU A 598 17.14 12.72 31.42
CA LEU A 598 16.65 12.02 30.23
C LEU A 598 15.12 12.09 30.12
N HIS A 599 14.41 11.87 31.22
CA HIS A 599 12.96 12.02 31.27
C HIS A 599 12.51 13.46 30.94
N HIS A 600 13.27 14.47 31.34
CA HIS A 600 12.98 15.86 31.01
C HIS A 600 13.10 16.14 29.49
N LEU A 601 13.99 15.43 28.77
CA LEU A 601 14.19 15.62 27.32
C LEU A 601 12.93 15.33 26.50
N TRP A 602 11.99 14.51 26.99
CA TRP A 602 10.71 14.27 26.32
C TRP A 602 9.93 15.55 26.03
N LYS A 603 10.04 16.58 26.90
CA LYS A 603 9.41 17.88 26.66
C LYS A 603 10.04 18.62 25.47
N SER A 604 11.36 18.55 25.33
CA SER A 604 12.09 19.23 24.24
C SER A 604 11.95 18.51 22.89
N LEU A 605 11.68 17.21 22.89
CA LEU A 605 11.52 16.39 21.69
C LEU A 605 10.07 16.34 21.20
N GLY A 606 9.12 16.89 21.96
CA GLY A 606 7.71 16.97 21.56
C GLY A 606 7.49 17.91 20.38
N ARG A 607 6.78 17.44 19.37
CA ARG A 607 6.33 18.22 18.21
C ARG A 607 4.84 17.98 17.99
N LYS A 608 4.11 19.03 17.63
CA LYS A 608 2.75 18.93 17.12
C LYS A 608 2.74 19.47 15.70
N ILE A 609 2.23 18.69 14.76
CA ILE A 609 2.14 19.13 13.37
C ILE A 609 1.04 20.20 13.26
N SER A 610 1.34 21.29 12.57
CA SER A 610 0.41 22.39 12.35
C SER A 610 -0.85 21.94 11.60
N GLY A 611 -1.99 22.53 11.95
CA GLY A 611 -3.23 22.32 11.18
C GLY A 611 -3.14 22.77 9.73
N ASP A 612 -2.18 23.64 9.40
CA ASP A 612 -1.92 24.13 8.04
C ASP A 612 -1.48 23.00 7.10
N VAL A 613 -0.74 22.01 7.63
CA VAL A 613 -0.30 20.82 6.86
C VAL A 613 -1.49 19.96 6.44
N LEU A 614 -2.57 19.92 7.22
CA LEU A 614 -3.81 19.25 6.84
C LEU A 614 -4.61 20.03 5.80
N ALA A 615 -4.60 21.36 5.90
CA ALA A 615 -5.36 22.23 5.01
C ALA A 615 -4.73 22.36 3.61
N HIS A 616 -3.39 22.35 3.55
CA HIS A 616 -2.60 22.57 2.34
C HIS A 616 -1.48 21.52 2.18
N PRO A 617 -1.80 20.21 2.16
CA PRO A 617 -0.79 19.16 2.16
C PRO A 617 0.16 19.21 0.96
N GLU A 618 -0.27 19.79 -0.16
CA GLU A 618 0.55 19.96 -1.37
C GLU A 618 1.70 20.96 -1.21
N GLN A 619 1.66 21.82 -0.19
CA GLN A 619 2.68 22.84 0.10
C GLN A 619 3.79 22.33 1.03
N TYR A 620 3.69 21.09 1.49
CA TYR A 620 4.56 20.53 2.50
C TYR A 620 5.12 19.20 2.05
N SER A 621 6.38 18.95 2.40
CA SER A 621 6.87 17.57 2.45
C SER A 621 6.41 16.84 3.72
N GLN A 622 6.09 17.54 4.81
CA GLN A 622 5.59 16.95 6.06
C GLN A 622 4.23 16.29 5.84
N ILE A 623 4.10 15.01 6.19
CA ILE A 623 2.82 14.30 6.22
C ILE A 623 2.10 14.66 7.52
N PHE A 624 0.85 15.11 7.40
CA PHE A 624 0.01 15.39 8.57
C PHE A 624 -0.29 14.12 9.37
N THR A 625 -0.19 14.22 10.70
CA THR A 625 -0.72 13.20 11.62
C THR A 625 -1.54 13.88 12.74
N PRO A 626 -2.64 13.25 13.20
CA PRO A 626 -3.63 13.91 14.07
C PRO A 626 -3.17 14.13 15.52
N HIS A 627 -2.20 13.36 16.00
CA HIS A 627 -1.68 13.46 17.36
C HIS A 627 -0.25 14.03 17.38
N PRO A 628 0.19 14.64 18.48
CA PRO A 628 1.59 15.02 18.67
C PRO A 628 2.54 13.82 18.65
N VAL A 629 3.81 14.09 18.34
CA VAL A 629 4.87 13.08 18.24
C VAL A 629 6.07 13.46 19.10
N ILE A 630 6.83 12.45 19.52
CA ILE A 630 8.19 12.64 20.03
C ILE A 630 9.14 12.25 18.90
N VAL A 631 9.99 13.19 18.49
CA VAL A 631 10.93 12.99 17.37
C VAL A 631 12.30 12.51 17.88
N PRO A 632 13.14 11.90 17.04
CA PRO A 632 14.48 11.48 17.45
C PRO A 632 15.35 12.65 17.95
N GLY A 633 15.37 13.78 17.24
CA GLY A 633 16.19 14.95 17.61
C GLY A 633 17.19 15.36 16.51
N GLY A 634 17.74 16.57 16.63
CA GLY A 634 18.65 17.13 15.61
C GLY A 634 17.93 17.47 14.30
N ARG A 635 18.47 16.99 13.17
CA ARG A 635 17.87 17.14 11.82
C ARG A 635 16.58 16.35 11.62
N PHE A 636 16.35 15.32 12.44
CA PHE A 636 15.16 14.47 12.38
C PHE A 636 14.00 15.14 13.11
N ARG A 637 13.18 15.85 12.33
CA ARG A 637 12.06 16.67 12.83
C ARG A 637 10.72 15.98 12.69
N GLU A 638 10.70 14.82 12.04
CA GLU A 638 9.51 14.03 11.78
C GLU A 638 9.47 12.77 12.65
N LEU A 639 8.33 12.10 12.64
CA LEU A 639 8.17 10.76 13.18
C LEU A 639 8.97 9.78 12.33
N TYR A 640 9.84 8.97 12.94
CA TYR A 640 10.49 7.81 12.32
C TYR A 640 9.90 6.52 12.86
N TYR A 641 9.76 5.52 12.00
CA TYR A 641 8.96 4.36 12.33
C TYR A 641 9.59 3.49 13.42
N TRP A 642 10.70 2.81 13.15
CA TRP A 642 11.24 1.84 14.13
C TRP A 642 11.82 2.51 15.38
N ASP A 643 12.42 3.71 15.27
CA ASP A 643 12.89 4.55 16.38
C ASP A 643 11.81 4.72 17.45
N SER A 644 10.57 4.92 17.00
CA SER A 644 9.43 5.18 17.87
C SER A 644 9.12 4.02 18.82
N TYR A 645 9.60 2.80 18.55
CA TYR A 645 9.43 1.67 19.48
C TYR A 645 10.15 1.94 20.80
N TRP A 646 11.42 2.33 20.76
CA TRP A 646 12.18 2.62 21.98
C TRP A 646 11.71 3.90 22.65
N VAL A 647 11.29 4.90 21.86
CA VAL A 647 10.66 6.12 22.37
C VAL A 647 9.38 5.78 23.15
N ILE A 648 8.45 5.02 22.56
CA ILE A 648 7.19 4.62 23.19
C ILE A 648 7.45 3.84 24.48
N ASN A 649 8.40 2.90 24.50
CA ASN A 649 8.72 2.17 25.73
C ASN A 649 9.32 3.09 26.82
N GLY A 650 10.15 4.07 26.43
CA GLY A 650 10.64 5.10 27.36
C GLY A 650 9.55 6.03 27.90
N LEU A 651 8.56 6.37 27.07
CA LEU A 651 7.37 7.15 27.46
C LEU A 651 6.48 6.36 28.43
N LEU A 652 6.26 5.07 28.18
CA LEU A 652 5.49 4.21 29.07
C LEU A 652 6.15 4.07 30.44
N LEU A 653 7.48 3.93 30.49
CA LEU A 653 8.22 3.95 31.77
C LEU A 653 8.12 5.31 32.47
N SER A 654 8.06 6.38 31.69
CA SER A 654 7.86 7.75 32.17
C SER A 654 6.40 8.06 32.55
N GLU A 655 5.52 7.06 32.57
CA GLU A 655 4.08 7.19 32.87
C GLU A 655 3.33 8.15 31.90
N MET A 656 3.87 8.37 30.70
CA MET A 656 3.30 9.21 29.64
C MET A 656 2.44 8.39 28.67
N THR A 657 1.39 7.76 29.19
CA THR A 657 0.56 6.81 28.44
C THR A 657 -0.27 7.47 27.35
N ASP A 658 -0.76 8.70 27.55
CA ASP A 658 -1.61 9.38 26.56
C ASP A 658 -0.78 9.82 25.35
N THR A 659 0.44 10.28 25.58
CA THR A 659 1.40 10.60 24.52
C THR A 659 1.77 9.34 23.72
N ALA A 660 2.09 8.23 24.39
CA ALA A 660 2.38 6.95 23.73
C ALA A 660 1.17 6.45 22.89
N ARG A 661 -0.05 6.57 23.44
CA ARG A 661 -1.29 6.23 22.73
C ARG A 661 -1.47 7.06 21.46
N GLY A 662 -1.23 8.37 21.54
CA GLY A 662 -1.31 9.28 20.39
C GLY A 662 -0.34 8.90 19.27
N MET A 663 0.92 8.58 19.61
CA MET A 663 1.91 8.14 18.63
C MET A 663 1.51 6.83 17.94
N ILE A 664 0.98 5.85 18.68
CA ILE A 664 0.46 4.60 18.09
C ILE A 664 -0.69 4.89 17.10
N LEU A 665 -1.60 5.79 17.47
CA LEU A 665 -2.71 6.18 16.61
C LEU A 665 -2.28 6.95 15.36
N ASN A 666 -1.16 7.69 15.41
CA ASN A 666 -0.57 8.28 14.22
C ASN A 666 -0.09 7.21 13.24
N PHE A 667 0.55 6.14 13.72
CA PHE A 667 0.94 5.03 12.85
C PHE A 667 -0.26 4.29 12.24
N VAL A 668 -1.32 4.08 13.03
CA VAL A 668 -2.60 3.53 12.53
C VAL A 668 -3.18 4.45 11.45
N HIS A 669 -3.12 5.77 11.63
CA HIS A 669 -3.55 6.75 10.64
C HIS A 669 -2.74 6.64 9.33
N LEU A 670 -1.41 6.47 9.42
CA LEU A 670 -0.54 6.30 8.26
C LEU A 670 -0.84 5.00 7.50
N ILE A 671 -1.05 3.88 8.19
CA ILE A 671 -1.43 2.61 7.54
C ILE A 671 -2.78 2.74 6.83
N ASN A 672 -3.77 3.36 7.45
CA ASN A 672 -5.08 3.55 6.81
C ASN A 672 -4.99 4.40 5.53
N ARG A 673 -3.99 5.29 5.43
CA ARG A 673 -3.76 6.14 4.27
C ARG A 673 -2.90 5.48 3.19
N TYR A 674 -1.80 4.84 3.56
CA TYR A 674 -0.76 4.36 2.63
C TYR A 674 -0.71 2.82 2.50
N GLY A 675 -1.40 2.08 3.36
CA GLY A 675 -1.37 0.63 3.42
C GLY A 675 -0.21 0.05 4.25
N PHE A 676 0.74 0.87 4.65
CA PHE A 676 1.88 0.56 5.50
C PHE A 676 2.36 1.84 6.18
N ILE A 677 3.38 1.75 7.04
CA ILE A 677 4.01 2.92 7.67
C ILE A 677 5.22 3.35 6.84
N PRO A 678 5.23 4.56 6.25
CA PRO A 678 6.41 5.12 5.61
C PRO A 678 7.60 5.21 6.58
N ASN A 679 8.83 5.17 6.05
CA ASN A 679 10.07 5.29 6.84
C ASN A 679 10.00 6.43 7.87
N GLY A 680 9.56 7.60 7.42
CA GLY A 680 9.24 8.73 8.29
C GLY A 680 8.07 9.56 7.79
N GLY A 681 7.69 10.57 8.57
CA GLY A 681 6.54 11.45 8.32
C GLY A 681 6.72 12.46 7.16
N ARG A 682 7.35 12.09 6.04
CA ARG A 682 7.59 12.96 4.89
C ARG A 682 7.18 12.30 3.58
N VAL A 683 6.71 13.08 2.61
CA VAL A 683 6.20 12.58 1.31
C VAL A 683 7.26 11.81 0.53
N TYR A 684 8.54 12.19 0.62
CA TYR A 684 9.64 11.48 -0.04
C TYR A 684 9.96 10.10 0.58
N TYR A 685 9.26 9.71 1.65
CA TYR A 685 9.27 8.36 2.23
C TYR A 685 8.06 7.50 1.79
N GLU A 686 7.10 8.01 1.03
CA GLU A 686 5.80 7.36 0.73
C GLU A 686 5.89 5.97 0.07
N ARG A 687 7.04 5.60 -0.49
CA ARG A 687 7.25 4.32 -1.19
C ARG A 687 8.20 3.35 -0.49
N ARG A 688 8.76 3.72 0.68
CA ARG A 688 9.61 2.84 1.50
C ARG A 688 9.18 2.83 2.95
N SER A 689 9.19 1.66 3.57
CA SER A 689 8.86 1.51 5.00
C SER A 689 10.14 1.57 5.87
N GLN A 690 10.07 0.95 7.04
CA GLN A 690 11.16 0.65 7.96
C GLN A 690 10.84 -0.66 8.69
N PRO A 691 11.76 -1.24 9.49
CA PRO A 691 11.47 -2.47 10.23
C PRO A 691 10.13 -2.42 10.99
N PRO A 692 9.22 -3.41 10.82
CA PRO A 692 7.82 -3.29 11.27
C PRO A 692 7.61 -3.53 12.76
N PHE A 693 7.75 -2.47 13.57
CA PHE A 693 7.64 -2.52 15.03
C PHE A 693 6.26 -2.16 15.61
N LEU A 694 5.26 -1.73 14.81
CA LEU A 694 4.00 -1.21 15.35
C LEU A 694 3.27 -2.24 16.22
N SER A 695 3.27 -3.52 15.83
CA SER A 695 2.62 -4.56 16.63
C SER A 695 3.21 -4.67 18.04
N LEU A 696 4.53 -4.48 18.18
CA LEU A 696 5.23 -4.48 19.46
C LEU A 696 4.98 -3.19 20.25
N MET A 697 4.82 -2.05 19.58
CA MET A 697 4.42 -0.80 20.24
C MET A 697 3.03 -0.95 20.89
N VAL A 698 2.09 -1.52 20.15
CA VAL A 698 0.74 -1.84 20.65
C VAL A 698 0.81 -2.88 21.76
N GLU A 699 1.71 -3.86 21.67
CA GLU A 699 1.92 -4.88 22.70
C GLU A 699 2.40 -4.23 24.01
N SER A 700 3.48 -3.43 23.97
CA SER A 700 4.01 -2.72 25.14
C SER A 700 2.96 -1.82 25.79
N TYR A 701 2.20 -1.09 24.97
CA TYR A 701 1.11 -0.24 25.45
C TYR A 701 0.02 -1.07 26.13
N TYR A 702 -0.47 -2.12 25.48
CA TYR A 702 -1.52 -2.98 26.02
C TYR A 702 -1.07 -3.71 27.29
N GLN A 703 0.18 -4.17 27.35
CA GLN A 703 0.74 -4.81 28.53
C GLN A 703 0.73 -3.86 29.74
N THR A 704 1.00 -2.57 29.51
CA THR A 704 1.03 -1.53 30.54
C THR A 704 -0.37 -1.08 30.97
N THR A 705 -1.26 -0.79 30.02
CA THR A 705 -2.55 -0.11 30.29
C THR A 705 -3.74 -1.05 30.37
N LYS A 706 -3.64 -2.24 29.77
CA LYS A 706 -4.76 -3.17 29.53
C LYS A 706 -5.91 -2.56 28.71
N ASP A 707 -5.65 -1.48 27.95
CA ASP A 707 -6.63 -0.83 27.08
C ASP A 707 -6.99 -1.72 25.88
N LYS A 708 -8.10 -2.45 26.01
CA LYS A 708 -8.64 -3.28 24.93
C LYS A 708 -9.27 -2.46 23.80
N GLU A 709 -9.58 -1.19 24.01
CA GLU A 709 -10.22 -0.35 23.01
C GLU A 709 -9.21 0.16 21.99
N LEU A 710 -8.05 0.61 22.44
CA LEU A 710 -6.93 0.87 21.52
C LEU A 710 -6.58 -0.39 20.74
N LEU A 711 -6.52 -1.54 21.42
CA LEU A 711 -6.21 -2.81 20.76
C LEU A 711 -7.21 -3.14 19.63
N ARG A 712 -8.52 -3.03 19.88
CA ARG A 712 -9.55 -3.22 18.82
C ARG A 712 -9.40 -2.23 17.68
N THR A 713 -9.01 -1.00 17.98
CA THR A 713 -8.85 0.07 16.99
C THR A 713 -7.63 -0.17 16.10
N ALA A 714 -6.51 -0.61 16.68
CA ALA A 714 -5.25 -0.79 15.98
C ALA A 714 -5.17 -2.12 15.21
N LEU A 715 -5.82 -3.18 15.68
CA LEU A 715 -5.66 -4.54 15.12
C LEU A 715 -5.89 -4.65 13.61
N PRO A 716 -6.92 -4.02 12.99
CA PRO A 716 -7.08 -4.05 11.54
C PRO A 716 -5.89 -3.45 10.79
N ALA A 717 -5.33 -2.35 11.29
CA ALA A 717 -4.15 -1.72 10.70
C ALA A 717 -2.89 -2.60 10.87
N LEU A 718 -2.73 -3.25 12.03
CA LEU A 718 -1.63 -4.22 12.23
C LEU A 718 -1.70 -5.39 11.23
N GLU A 719 -2.90 -5.92 10.98
CA GLU A 719 -3.11 -6.97 9.97
C GLU A 719 -2.82 -6.45 8.56
N GLN A 720 -3.25 -5.23 8.23
CA GLN A 720 -2.99 -4.60 6.94
C GLN A 720 -1.47 -4.41 6.69
N GLU A 721 -0.73 -3.92 7.68
CA GLU A 721 0.73 -3.78 7.57
C GLU A 721 1.41 -5.14 7.42
N TYR A 722 1.01 -6.15 8.20
CA TYR A 722 1.55 -7.51 8.04
C TYR A 722 1.30 -8.03 6.62
N LEU A 723 0.11 -7.81 6.07
CA LEU A 723 -0.22 -8.21 4.70
C LEU A 723 0.61 -7.46 3.65
N PHE A 724 0.94 -6.18 3.87
CA PHE A 724 1.87 -5.44 3.01
C PHE A 724 3.23 -6.16 2.93
N TRP A 725 3.83 -6.52 4.08
CA TRP A 725 5.09 -7.27 4.08
C TRP A 725 4.96 -8.61 3.35
N MET A 726 3.87 -9.35 3.59
CA MET A 726 3.65 -10.64 2.95
C MET A 726 3.37 -10.56 1.45
N GLN A 727 2.82 -9.47 0.95
CA GLN A 727 2.45 -9.31 -0.47
C GLN A 727 3.55 -8.65 -1.29
N ASN A 728 4.25 -7.68 -0.70
CA ASN A 728 5.15 -6.78 -1.43
C ASN A 728 6.63 -7.03 -1.13
N ARG A 729 6.95 -7.78 -0.06
CA ARG A 729 8.31 -7.97 0.45
C ARG A 729 8.66 -9.44 0.68
N SER A 730 7.85 -10.38 0.19
CA SER A 730 8.08 -11.81 0.37
C SER A 730 8.75 -12.44 -0.85
N VAL A 731 9.58 -13.46 -0.59
CA VAL A 731 10.26 -14.25 -1.60
C VAL A 731 10.29 -15.72 -1.16
N ALA A 732 10.09 -16.62 -2.11
CA ALA A 732 10.14 -18.06 -1.87
C ALA A 732 11.54 -18.59 -2.19
N VAL A 733 12.16 -19.27 -1.23
CA VAL A 733 13.45 -19.95 -1.38
C VAL A 733 13.25 -21.45 -1.24
N GLU A 734 13.95 -22.23 -2.06
CA GLU A 734 13.89 -23.69 -2.01
C GLU A 734 15.16 -24.24 -1.37
N VAL A 735 15.03 -24.83 -0.17
CA VAL A 735 16.13 -25.47 0.57
C VAL A 735 15.69 -26.88 0.94
N ASN A 736 16.56 -27.87 0.75
CA ASN A 736 16.26 -29.28 1.02
C ASN A 736 14.99 -29.81 0.31
N GLY A 737 14.67 -29.29 -0.87
CA GLY A 737 13.49 -29.68 -1.66
C GLY A 737 12.15 -29.20 -1.10
N ARG A 738 12.15 -28.28 -0.13
CA ARG A 738 10.96 -27.58 0.38
C ARG A 738 11.05 -26.10 0.11
N LYS A 739 9.91 -25.49 -0.20
CA LYS A 739 9.80 -24.05 -0.42
C LYS A 739 9.44 -23.36 0.90
N HIS A 740 10.26 -22.39 1.27
CA HIS A 740 10.09 -21.55 2.44
C HIS A 740 9.86 -20.11 1.99
N VAL A 741 8.90 -19.41 2.62
CA VAL A 741 8.62 -18.00 2.32
C VAL A 741 9.23 -17.15 3.42
N LEU A 742 10.14 -16.27 3.03
CA LEU A 742 10.78 -15.28 3.91
C LEU A 742 10.63 -13.90 3.28
N ASN A 743 11.04 -12.87 4.02
CA ASN A 743 10.91 -11.48 3.62
C ASN A 743 12.28 -10.80 3.47
N ARG A 744 12.31 -9.79 2.62
CA ARG A 744 13.46 -8.93 2.30
C ARG A 744 13.04 -7.47 2.23
N PHE A 745 13.99 -6.55 2.37
CA PHE A 745 13.76 -5.14 2.04
C PHE A 745 13.91 -4.96 0.53
N ASP A 746 12.90 -4.39 -0.14
CA ASP A 746 12.81 -4.41 -1.61
C ASP A 746 11.93 -3.25 -2.10
N VAL A 747 12.55 -2.07 -2.16
CA VAL A 747 11.89 -0.82 -2.58
C VAL A 747 11.98 -0.69 -4.09
N GLN A 748 10.85 -0.44 -4.75
CA GLN A 748 10.75 -0.34 -6.20
C GLN A 748 10.80 1.13 -6.66
N VAL A 749 11.90 1.83 -6.34
CA VAL A 749 12.14 3.25 -6.67
C VAL A 749 13.51 3.38 -7.35
N GLY A 750 13.53 3.86 -8.59
CA GLY A 750 14.73 3.94 -9.43
C GLY A 750 15.28 5.34 -9.59
N LEU A 751 15.07 6.21 -8.62
CA LEU A 751 15.61 7.57 -8.59
C LEU A 751 16.39 7.80 -7.28
N PRO A 752 17.34 8.76 -7.27
CA PRO A 752 18.04 9.17 -6.06
C PRO A 752 17.09 9.50 -4.92
N ARG A 753 17.50 9.20 -3.68
CA ARG A 753 16.78 9.61 -2.48
C ARG A 753 16.77 11.14 -2.40
N PRO A 754 15.61 11.82 -2.32
CA PRO A 754 15.59 13.28 -2.34
C PRO A 754 16.33 13.93 -1.17
N GLU A 755 16.38 13.26 -0.03
CA GLU A 755 17.06 13.72 1.19
C GLU A 755 18.59 13.46 1.22
N SER A 756 19.11 12.71 0.25
CA SER A 756 20.54 12.41 0.01
C SER A 756 20.86 12.46 -1.49
N TYR A 757 20.22 13.38 -2.21
CA TYR A 757 20.18 13.38 -3.68
C TYR A 757 21.56 13.52 -4.31
N THR A 758 22.37 14.43 -3.80
CA THR A 758 23.72 14.74 -4.27
C THR A 758 24.62 13.53 -4.07
N ASP A 759 24.60 12.93 -2.88
CA ASP A 759 25.42 11.75 -2.57
C ASP A 759 25.05 10.55 -3.46
N ASP A 760 23.75 10.30 -3.66
CA ASP A 760 23.25 9.21 -4.51
C ASP A 760 23.62 9.41 -5.98
N VAL A 761 23.57 10.66 -6.48
CA VAL A 761 23.95 10.98 -7.86
C VAL A 761 25.46 10.87 -8.05
N GLU A 762 26.26 11.42 -7.13
CA GLU A 762 27.72 11.35 -7.17
C GLU A 762 28.23 9.90 -7.11
N LEU A 763 27.61 9.06 -6.27
CA LEU A 763 27.93 7.64 -6.19
C LEU A 763 27.63 6.88 -7.51
N ALA A 764 26.61 7.33 -8.25
CA ALA A 764 26.22 6.77 -9.53
C ALA A 764 27.06 7.32 -10.71
N GLU A 765 27.94 8.30 -10.50
CA GLU A 765 28.76 8.85 -11.58
C GLU A 765 29.60 7.79 -12.30
N GLY A 766 29.59 7.86 -13.63
CA GLY A 766 30.29 6.92 -14.50
C GLY A 766 29.59 5.56 -14.67
N LEU A 767 28.43 5.32 -14.05
CA LEU A 767 27.60 4.15 -14.32
C LEU A 767 26.73 4.36 -15.57
N THR A 768 26.32 3.24 -16.19
CA THR A 768 25.23 3.27 -17.18
C THR A 768 23.90 3.59 -16.50
N GLU A 769 22.92 4.13 -17.23
CA GLU A 769 21.60 4.46 -16.67
C GLU A 769 20.95 3.28 -15.92
N ASP A 770 20.93 2.08 -16.52
CA ASP A 770 20.40 0.87 -15.85
C ASP A 770 21.17 0.49 -14.57
N ALA A 771 22.46 0.83 -14.49
CA ALA A 771 23.28 0.52 -13.32
C ALA A 771 23.08 1.57 -12.22
N ALA A 772 22.88 2.83 -12.58
CA ALA A 772 22.48 3.89 -11.67
C ALA A 772 21.08 3.64 -11.09
N GLU A 773 20.09 3.31 -11.93
CA GLU A 773 18.73 2.98 -11.50
C GLU A 773 18.72 1.81 -10.49
N ARG A 774 19.45 0.73 -10.80
CA ARG A 774 19.63 -0.39 -9.87
C ARG A 774 20.31 0.04 -8.57
N LEU A 775 21.36 0.84 -8.63
CA LEU A 775 22.05 1.31 -7.44
C LEU A 775 21.08 2.10 -6.54
N TRP A 776 20.33 3.06 -7.10
CA TRP A 776 19.36 3.86 -6.33
C TRP A 776 18.24 3.01 -5.72
N THR A 777 17.79 1.96 -6.44
CA THR A 777 16.82 0.98 -5.92
C THR A 777 17.35 0.26 -4.67
N GLU A 778 18.62 -0.14 -4.71
CA GLU A 778 19.28 -0.84 -3.60
C GLU A 778 19.61 0.09 -2.43
N LEU A 779 19.94 1.35 -2.69
CA LEU A 779 20.12 2.38 -1.67
C LEU A 779 18.80 2.70 -0.94
N ASN A 780 17.70 2.85 -1.69
CA ASN A 780 16.36 2.99 -1.11
C ASN A 780 15.97 1.78 -0.26
N SER A 781 16.30 0.57 -0.70
CA SER A 781 16.10 -0.66 0.07
C SER A 781 16.98 -0.73 1.31
N GLY A 782 18.22 -0.23 1.23
CA GLY A 782 19.11 -0.05 2.37
C GLY A 782 18.52 0.89 3.42
N ALA A 783 17.92 2.01 3.01
CA ALA A 783 17.19 2.91 3.89
C ALA A 783 15.91 2.28 4.49
N GLU A 784 15.19 1.45 3.73
CA GLU A 784 14.05 0.67 4.25
C GLU A 784 14.47 -0.33 5.34
N SER A 785 15.71 -0.83 5.30
CA SER A 785 16.23 -1.73 6.33
C SER A 785 16.50 -1.04 7.67
N GLY A 786 16.59 0.30 7.68
CA GLY A 786 17.08 1.09 8.80
C GLY A 786 18.60 1.07 8.97
N TRP A 787 19.34 0.34 8.12
CA TRP A 787 20.80 0.22 8.15
C TRP A 787 21.44 0.85 6.91
N ASP A 788 21.24 2.15 6.71
CA ASP A 788 21.78 2.97 5.63
C ASP A 788 23.06 3.71 6.08
N PHE A 789 24.28 3.25 5.80
CA PHE A 789 24.62 2.00 5.14
C PHE A 789 25.55 1.12 5.97
N SER A 790 25.69 -0.13 5.53
CA SER A 790 26.46 -1.18 6.17
C SER A 790 27.07 -2.11 5.13
N SER A 791 28.27 -2.61 5.43
CA SER A 791 28.96 -3.73 4.77
C SER A 791 28.08 -4.97 4.65
N ARG A 792 27.08 -5.09 5.54
CA ARG A 792 26.02 -6.11 5.49
C ARG A 792 25.35 -6.22 4.13
N TRP A 793 25.21 -5.11 3.42
CA TRP A 793 24.51 -5.05 2.13
C TRP A 793 25.43 -5.09 0.91
N PHE A 794 26.76 -5.05 1.10
CA PHE A 794 27.73 -4.86 0.01
C PHE A 794 28.12 -6.19 -0.61
N VAL A 795 27.36 -6.60 -1.62
CA VAL A 795 27.54 -7.89 -2.31
C VAL A 795 28.26 -7.65 -3.63
N ASP A 796 29.51 -8.12 -3.71
CA ASP A 796 30.35 -7.99 -4.91
C ASP A 796 29.81 -8.81 -6.10
N GLY A 797 30.45 -8.65 -7.27
CA GLY A 797 30.06 -9.36 -8.49
C GLY A 797 30.18 -10.89 -8.43
N GLN A 798 30.81 -11.45 -7.40
CA GLN A 798 30.89 -12.89 -7.13
C GLN A 798 29.87 -13.36 -6.07
N GLY A 799 29.09 -12.44 -5.51
CA GLY A 799 28.09 -12.73 -4.49
C GLY A 799 28.63 -12.70 -3.05
N ASN A 800 29.84 -12.19 -2.82
CA ASN A 800 30.47 -12.13 -1.49
C ASN A 800 30.31 -10.75 -0.83
N ASN A 801 30.23 -10.72 0.50
CA ASN A 801 30.09 -9.50 1.32
C ASN A 801 31.41 -8.72 1.50
N ASN A 802 32.15 -8.45 0.42
CA ASN A 802 33.43 -7.72 0.42
C ASN A 802 33.41 -6.48 -0.47
N GLY A 803 32.23 -6.02 -0.89
CA GLY A 803 32.07 -4.88 -1.78
C GLY A 803 32.19 -3.51 -1.10
N SER A 804 31.84 -2.48 -1.85
CA SER A 804 31.71 -1.09 -1.42
C SER A 804 30.24 -0.65 -1.41
N LEU A 805 29.98 0.62 -1.05
CA LEU A 805 28.63 1.19 -1.12
C LEU A 805 28.00 1.11 -2.52
N ARG A 806 28.82 1.14 -3.59
CA ARG A 806 28.35 0.96 -4.98
C ARG A 806 27.86 -0.46 -5.28
N ASP A 807 28.26 -1.42 -4.45
CA ASP A 807 27.92 -2.84 -4.55
C ASP A 807 26.75 -3.21 -3.62
N THR A 808 25.98 -2.21 -3.15
CA THR A 808 24.79 -2.46 -2.33
C THR A 808 23.77 -3.31 -3.09
N ARG A 809 23.34 -4.41 -2.46
CA ARG A 809 22.36 -5.40 -2.97
C ARG A 809 21.41 -5.85 -1.86
N THR A 810 20.87 -4.91 -1.10
CA THR A 810 19.94 -5.16 0.02
C THR A 810 18.77 -6.08 -0.38
N SER A 811 18.21 -5.90 -1.58
CA SER A 811 17.09 -6.70 -2.08
C SER A 811 17.46 -8.16 -2.41
N LEU A 812 18.74 -8.50 -2.43
CA LEU A 812 19.21 -9.86 -2.72
C LEU A 812 19.59 -10.63 -1.45
N LEU A 813 19.31 -10.07 -0.28
CA LEU A 813 19.59 -10.69 1.01
C LEU A 813 18.28 -10.95 1.77
N LEU A 814 18.23 -12.05 2.52
CA LEU A 814 17.17 -12.35 3.48
C LEU A 814 17.67 -12.01 4.88
N PRO A 815 17.25 -10.87 5.47
CA PRO A 815 17.77 -10.44 6.75
C PRO A 815 17.18 -11.25 7.90
N THR A 816 18.04 -11.64 8.83
CA THR A 816 17.69 -12.40 10.04
C THR A 816 16.75 -11.63 10.95
N ASP A 817 17.04 -10.35 11.16
CA ASP A 817 16.26 -9.43 11.98
C ASP A 817 14.86 -9.18 11.43
N LEU A 818 14.70 -8.91 10.13
CA LEU A 818 13.38 -8.72 9.52
C LEU A 818 12.49 -9.95 9.71
N ASN A 819 13.03 -11.15 9.47
CA ASN A 819 12.26 -12.38 9.57
C ASN A 819 11.96 -12.77 11.04
N ALA A 820 12.89 -12.50 11.96
CA ALA A 820 12.65 -12.62 13.40
C ALA A 820 11.54 -11.67 13.86
N LEU A 821 11.56 -10.42 13.40
CA LEU A 821 10.56 -9.40 13.72
C LEU A 821 9.18 -9.76 13.17
N LEU A 822 9.09 -10.24 11.93
CA LEU A 822 7.82 -10.71 11.37
C LEU A 822 7.28 -11.95 12.09
N CYS A 823 8.14 -12.87 12.52
CA CYS A 823 7.72 -13.99 13.36
C CYS A 823 7.17 -13.50 14.72
N ARG A 824 7.79 -12.48 15.32
CA ARG A 824 7.25 -11.83 16.52
C ARG A 824 5.92 -11.14 16.25
N ASN A 825 5.77 -10.43 15.12
CA ASN A 825 4.51 -9.81 14.72
C ASN A 825 3.39 -10.84 14.56
N GLU A 826 3.65 -11.96 13.89
CA GLU A 826 2.67 -13.06 13.74
C GLU A 826 2.22 -13.59 15.10
N ARG A 827 3.15 -13.79 16.03
CA ARG A 827 2.81 -14.24 17.40
C ARG A 827 2.00 -13.19 18.17
N THR A 828 2.37 -11.92 18.05
CA THR A 828 1.66 -10.80 18.67
C THR A 828 0.23 -10.68 18.13
N LEU A 829 0.05 -10.81 16.81
CA LEU A 829 -1.28 -10.84 16.17
C LEU A 829 -2.12 -12.02 16.69
N ALA A 830 -1.54 -13.23 16.77
CA ALA A 830 -2.24 -14.39 17.35
C ALA A 830 -2.69 -14.11 18.80
N HIS A 831 -1.81 -13.51 19.61
CA HIS A 831 -2.11 -13.12 20.98
C HIS A 831 -3.24 -12.07 21.07
N PHE A 832 -3.23 -11.06 20.20
CA PHE A 832 -4.25 -10.02 20.16
C PHE A 832 -5.62 -10.54 19.76
N TYR A 833 -5.70 -11.36 18.71
CA TYR A 833 -6.96 -12.00 18.30
C TYR A 833 -7.54 -12.87 19.42
N ARG A 834 -6.70 -13.67 20.09
CA ARG A 834 -7.12 -14.46 21.26
C ARG A 834 -7.61 -13.58 22.42
N THR A 835 -6.92 -12.48 22.67
CA THR A 835 -7.29 -11.50 23.71
C THR A 835 -8.65 -10.84 23.45
N LEU A 836 -9.00 -10.64 22.17
CA LEU A 836 -10.28 -10.09 21.74
C LEU A 836 -11.37 -11.15 21.53
N GLY A 837 -11.04 -12.44 21.63
CA GLY A 837 -11.99 -13.55 21.55
C GLY A 837 -12.19 -14.14 20.15
N ASP A 838 -11.33 -13.85 19.18
CA ASP A 838 -11.35 -14.44 17.84
C ASP A 838 -10.31 -15.55 17.72
N GLU A 839 -10.66 -16.75 18.16
CA GLU A 839 -9.74 -17.90 18.12
C GLU A 839 -9.45 -18.37 16.67
N ALA A 840 -10.39 -18.15 15.73
CA ALA A 840 -10.21 -18.59 14.34
C ALA A 840 -9.11 -17.78 13.65
N ALA A 841 -9.09 -16.46 13.86
CA ALA A 841 -7.99 -15.61 13.42
C ALA A 841 -6.69 -15.93 14.15
N ALA A 842 -6.73 -16.16 15.47
CA ALA A 842 -5.54 -16.54 16.25
C ALA A 842 -4.86 -17.80 15.69
N VAL A 843 -5.63 -18.86 15.39
CA VAL A 843 -5.09 -20.10 14.80
C VAL A 843 -4.43 -19.88 13.43
N ARG A 844 -4.94 -18.96 12.62
CA ARG A 844 -4.33 -18.60 11.32
C ARG A 844 -2.92 -18.04 11.52
N TYR A 845 -2.76 -17.16 12.51
CA TYR A 845 -1.46 -16.59 12.82
C TYR A 845 -0.54 -17.58 13.54
N ASP A 846 -1.07 -18.49 14.37
CA ASP A 846 -0.27 -19.60 14.93
C ASP A 846 0.31 -20.51 13.81
N GLN A 847 -0.45 -20.73 12.73
CA GLN A 847 0.05 -21.43 11.54
C GLN A 847 1.12 -20.62 10.80
N ALA A 848 0.96 -19.30 10.69
CA ALA A 848 1.96 -18.42 10.09
C ALA A 848 3.28 -18.44 10.89
N VAL A 849 3.19 -18.33 12.23
CA VAL A 849 4.34 -18.48 13.14
C VAL A 849 5.03 -19.82 12.90
N SER A 850 4.27 -20.91 12.82
CA SER A 850 4.83 -22.26 12.62
C SER A 850 5.59 -22.36 11.28
N ALA A 851 5.01 -21.82 10.20
CA ALA A 851 5.65 -21.81 8.89
C ALA A 851 6.92 -20.94 8.86
N ARG A 852 6.91 -19.80 9.56
CA ARG A 852 8.08 -18.91 9.62
C ARG A 852 9.18 -19.44 10.50
N LEU A 853 8.86 -20.08 11.62
CA LEU A 853 9.83 -20.78 12.45
C LEU A 853 10.54 -21.87 11.64
N GLU A 854 9.80 -22.70 10.90
CA GLU A 854 10.39 -23.70 10.01
C GLU A 854 11.31 -23.05 8.96
N ALA A 855 10.90 -21.93 8.38
CA ALA A 855 11.69 -21.19 7.39
C ALA A 855 12.98 -20.58 7.98
N ILE A 856 12.91 -19.93 9.14
CA ILE A 856 14.07 -19.34 9.84
C ILE A 856 15.08 -20.44 10.20
N GLU A 857 14.60 -21.58 10.72
CA GLU A 857 15.47 -22.69 11.14
C GLU A 857 16.05 -23.48 9.97
N THR A 858 15.37 -23.50 8.82
CA THR A 858 15.87 -24.23 7.64
C THR A 858 16.80 -23.38 6.78
N VAL A 859 16.52 -22.08 6.65
CA VAL A 859 17.22 -21.20 5.70
C VAL A 859 18.27 -20.33 6.38
N LEU A 860 17.98 -19.80 7.58
CA LEU A 860 18.83 -18.79 8.22
C LEU A 860 19.72 -19.38 9.32
N TRP A 861 19.37 -20.54 9.89
CA TRP A 861 20.18 -21.18 10.93
C TRP A 861 21.40 -21.90 10.36
N ASP A 862 22.58 -21.53 10.86
CA ASP A 862 23.84 -22.24 10.59
C ASP A 862 24.18 -23.14 11.79
N GLU A 863 24.08 -24.46 11.59
CA GLU A 863 24.25 -25.44 12.65
C GLU A 863 25.72 -25.60 13.11
N GLU A 864 26.68 -25.33 12.22
CA GLU A 864 28.12 -25.43 12.51
C GLU A 864 28.58 -24.26 13.38
N ARG A 865 28.16 -23.04 13.03
CA ARG A 865 28.46 -21.81 13.78
C ARG A 865 27.55 -21.64 14.98
N GLY A 866 26.36 -22.24 14.95
CA GLY A 866 25.38 -22.18 16.03
C GLY A 866 24.68 -20.82 16.14
N VAL A 867 24.41 -20.16 15.01
CA VAL A 867 23.76 -18.83 14.97
C VAL A 867 22.90 -18.68 13.70
N TRP A 868 21.98 -17.72 13.70
CA TRP A 868 21.28 -17.31 12.49
C TRP A 868 22.08 -16.29 11.69
N LEU A 869 22.15 -16.51 10.38
CA LEU A 869 22.87 -15.66 9.44
C LEU A 869 21.91 -15.20 8.35
N ASP A 870 22.18 -14.03 7.80
CA ASP A 870 21.48 -13.58 6.60
C ASP A 870 21.75 -14.55 5.45
N TYR A 871 20.80 -14.69 4.54
CA TYR A 871 20.92 -15.62 3.42
C TYR A 871 20.98 -14.87 2.10
N SER A 872 21.98 -15.18 1.28
CA SER A 872 22.18 -14.57 -0.03
C SER A 872 21.40 -15.30 -1.10
N LEU A 873 20.51 -14.58 -1.79
CA LEU A 873 19.78 -15.07 -2.96
C LEU A 873 20.68 -15.17 -4.21
N VAL A 874 21.88 -14.57 -4.17
CA VAL A 874 22.86 -14.65 -5.26
C VAL A 874 23.59 -15.98 -5.22
N THR A 875 24.15 -16.33 -4.05
CA THR A 875 24.95 -17.55 -3.89
C THR A 875 24.12 -18.74 -3.41
N ASN A 876 22.89 -18.51 -2.94
CA ASN A 876 22.05 -19.49 -2.25
C ASN A 876 22.74 -20.08 -1.01
N THR A 877 23.47 -19.24 -0.26
CA THR A 877 24.18 -19.63 0.96
C THR A 877 24.08 -18.56 2.05
N SER A 878 24.39 -18.94 3.29
CA SER A 878 24.47 -18.03 4.43
C SER A 878 25.66 -17.06 4.32
N CYS A 879 25.46 -15.83 4.80
CA CYS A 879 26.48 -14.78 4.91
C CYS A 879 27.21 -14.91 6.26
N PRO A 880 28.51 -15.28 6.29
CA PRO A 880 29.20 -15.69 7.52
C PRO A 880 29.64 -14.55 8.45
N ALA A 881 29.44 -13.29 8.05
CA ALA A 881 29.89 -12.12 8.79
C ALA A 881 29.07 -11.92 10.08
N PHE A 882 29.74 -11.43 11.12
CA PHE A 882 29.12 -11.14 12.41
C PHE A 882 28.36 -9.82 12.37
N TYR A 883 27.09 -9.89 12.79
CA TYR A 883 26.25 -8.74 13.12
C TYR A 883 25.45 -9.05 14.40
N PRO A 884 25.23 -8.09 15.32
CA PRO A 884 24.37 -8.31 16.49
C PRO A 884 22.95 -8.79 16.12
N SER A 885 22.46 -8.41 14.93
CA SER A 885 21.17 -8.85 14.38
C SER A 885 21.10 -10.37 14.10
N ASN A 886 22.23 -11.08 14.02
CA ASN A 886 22.27 -12.55 13.98
C ASN A 886 21.61 -13.18 15.22
N LEU A 887 21.56 -12.46 16.34
CA LEU A 887 20.91 -12.88 17.58
C LEU A 887 19.49 -12.35 17.74
N ALA A 888 18.96 -11.59 16.78
CA ALA A 888 17.57 -11.09 16.81
C ALA A 888 16.51 -12.18 17.01
N PRO A 889 16.66 -13.44 16.52
CA PRO A 889 15.71 -14.52 16.80
C PRO A 889 15.59 -14.85 18.29
N ILE A 890 16.65 -14.67 19.09
CA ILE A 890 16.57 -14.84 20.55
C ILE A 890 15.67 -13.76 21.13
N TRP A 891 15.92 -12.50 20.80
CA TRP A 891 15.10 -11.36 21.24
C TRP A 891 13.63 -11.48 20.81
N ALA A 892 13.39 -12.01 19.61
CA ALA A 892 12.05 -12.24 19.09
C ALA A 892 11.38 -13.51 19.65
N ALA A 893 12.12 -14.33 20.42
CA ALA A 893 11.73 -15.67 20.83
C ALA A 893 11.27 -16.54 19.64
N CYS A 894 11.95 -16.44 18.50
CA CYS A 894 11.60 -17.08 17.23
C CYS A 894 12.53 -18.24 16.90
N TYR A 895 12.51 -19.25 17.76
CA TYR A 895 13.25 -20.51 17.63
C TYR A 895 12.56 -21.61 18.44
N SER A 896 12.69 -22.86 18.01
CA SER A 896 11.96 -24.02 18.54
C SER A 896 12.71 -24.75 19.65
N HIS A 897 14.05 -24.77 19.58
CA HIS A 897 14.88 -25.57 20.48
C HIS A 897 15.71 -24.69 21.45
N PRO A 898 15.56 -24.86 22.78
CA PRO A 898 16.32 -24.09 23.78
C PRO A 898 17.84 -24.16 23.61
N SER A 899 18.37 -25.27 23.06
CA SER A 899 19.79 -25.43 22.75
C SER A 899 20.32 -24.44 21.72
N MET A 900 19.47 -23.94 20.81
CA MET A 900 19.88 -22.94 19.81
C MET A 900 20.26 -21.62 20.47
N GLY A 901 19.50 -21.19 21.49
CA GLY A 901 19.84 -20.00 22.26
C GLY A 901 21.19 -20.12 22.98
N GLN A 902 21.51 -21.30 23.52
CA GLN A 902 22.81 -21.54 24.15
C GLN A 902 23.96 -21.59 23.11
N LYS A 903 23.73 -22.20 21.94
CA LYS A 903 24.72 -22.18 20.84
C LYS A 903 25.00 -20.76 20.35
N ALA A 904 23.96 -19.94 20.19
CA ALA A 904 24.10 -18.56 19.76
C ALA A 904 24.80 -17.69 20.82
N LEU A 905 24.62 -17.99 22.12
CA LEU A 905 25.43 -17.40 23.19
C LEU A 905 26.92 -17.75 23.02
N HIS A 906 27.26 -19.02 22.80
CA HIS A 906 28.66 -19.41 22.58
C HIS A 906 29.24 -18.76 21.31
N TYR A 907 28.44 -18.65 20.24
CA TYR A 907 28.84 -17.92 19.04
C TYR A 907 29.18 -16.46 19.35
N LEU A 908 28.32 -15.75 20.11
CA LEU A 908 28.58 -14.37 20.52
C LEU A 908 29.87 -14.25 21.36
N GLN A 909 30.11 -15.18 22.27
CA GLN A 909 31.33 -15.22 23.07
C GLN A 909 32.59 -15.45 22.22
N ALA A 910 32.47 -16.26 21.16
CA ALA A 910 33.57 -16.57 20.26
C ALA A 910 33.73 -15.57 19.08
N SER A 911 32.74 -14.71 18.83
CA SER A 911 32.71 -13.86 17.61
C SER A 911 33.72 -12.72 17.62
N GLY A 912 34.24 -12.33 18.80
CA GLY A 912 35.04 -11.12 18.98
C GLY A 912 34.22 -9.84 19.17
N GLY A 913 32.89 -9.88 19.00
CA GLY A 913 32.01 -8.73 19.22
C GLY A 913 31.95 -8.24 20.67
N LEU A 914 32.30 -9.10 21.64
CA LEU A 914 32.37 -8.75 23.06
C LEU A 914 33.72 -8.15 23.49
N ALA A 915 34.68 -7.99 22.57
CA ALA A 915 36.02 -7.51 22.90
C ALA A 915 36.09 -6.00 23.21
N PHE A 916 34.98 -5.28 23.04
CA PHE A 916 34.96 -3.82 23.08
C PHE A 916 34.35 -3.29 24.39
N PRO A 917 34.96 -2.28 25.03
CA PRO A 917 34.57 -1.83 26.36
C PRO A 917 33.29 -1.00 26.40
N ASN A 918 32.87 -0.42 25.27
CA ASN A 918 31.79 0.57 25.19
C ASN A 918 30.55 0.07 24.42
N GLY A 919 30.31 -1.24 24.42
CA GLY A 919 29.20 -1.89 23.71
C GLY A 919 29.67 -2.78 22.56
N VAL A 920 28.74 -3.51 21.98
CA VAL A 920 28.99 -4.44 20.87
C VAL A 920 28.89 -3.68 19.55
N PRO A 921 29.92 -3.67 18.69
CA PRO A 921 29.86 -2.95 17.43
C PRO A 921 28.86 -3.60 16.48
N THR A 922 28.37 -2.79 15.55
CA THR A 922 27.34 -3.16 14.58
C THR A 922 27.82 -4.23 13.61
N SER A 923 29.11 -4.25 13.33
CA SER A 923 29.82 -5.30 12.60
C SER A 923 31.26 -5.37 13.13
N LEU A 924 32.08 -6.24 12.55
CA LEU A 924 33.54 -6.27 12.77
C LEU A 924 34.32 -5.69 11.57
N VAL A 925 33.62 -5.04 10.63
CA VAL A 925 34.19 -4.53 9.38
C VAL A 925 34.28 -3.01 9.46
N GLU A 926 35.48 -2.46 9.26
CA GLU A 926 35.70 -1.02 9.18
C GLU A 926 35.45 -0.52 7.75
N SER A 927 34.18 -0.31 7.39
CA SER A 927 33.78 0.10 6.03
C SER A 927 33.77 1.61 5.81
N GLY A 928 33.86 2.40 6.89
CA GLY A 928 33.61 3.85 6.89
C GLY A 928 32.13 4.24 6.92
N GLN A 929 31.22 3.27 6.87
CA GLN A 929 29.77 3.50 6.95
C GLN A 929 29.28 3.50 8.40
N GLN A 930 28.09 4.09 8.62
CA GLN A 930 27.61 4.33 9.97
C GLN A 930 27.08 3.07 10.68
N TRP A 931 26.55 2.09 9.95
CA TRP A 931 26.08 0.81 10.51
C TRP A 931 27.15 -0.28 10.41
N ASP A 932 28.37 0.04 10.85
CA ASP A 932 29.54 -0.84 10.87
C ASP A 932 30.48 -0.47 12.01
N TYR A 933 31.54 -1.26 12.21
CA TYR A 933 32.62 -0.90 13.12
C TYR A 933 33.24 0.46 12.71
N PRO A 934 33.49 1.39 13.67
CA PRO A 934 33.49 1.18 15.12
C PRO A 934 32.18 1.56 15.85
N ASN A 935 31.06 1.74 15.14
CA ASN A 935 29.84 2.24 15.77
C ASN A 935 29.02 1.13 16.44
N ALA A 936 28.46 1.45 17.60
CA ALA A 936 27.39 0.72 18.27
C ALA A 936 26.11 1.57 18.30
N TRP A 937 24.98 0.93 17.97
CA TRP A 937 23.67 1.57 17.93
C TRP A 937 22.78 1.09 19.08
N PRO A 938 22.10 2.00 19.81
CA PRO A 938 21.26 1.65 20.95
C PRO A 938 20.21 0.56 20.68
N PRO A 939 19.49 0.55 19.54
CA PRO A 939 18.60 -0.54 19.15
C PRO A 939 19.22 -1.94 19.24
N LEU A 940 20.43 -2.10 18.69
CA LEU A 940 21.12 -3.38 18.62
C LEU A 940 21.63 -3.82 19.98
N GLN A 941 22.12 -2.87 20.80
CA GLN A 941 22.51 -3.15 22.17
C GLN A 941 21.30 -3.65 22.97
N HIS A 942 20.17 -2.95 22.85
CA HIS A 942 18.94 -3.31 23.54
C HIS A 942 18.42 -4.69 23.12
N MET A 943 18.33 -4.97 21.82
CA MET A 943 17.88 -6.27 21.32
C MET A 943 18.78 -7.40 21.82
N LEU A 944 20.11 -7.20 21.81
CA LEU A 944 21.07 -8.18 22.31
C LEU A 944 20.92 -8.41 23.82
N ILE A 945 20.94 -7.34 24.61
CA ILE A 945 20.82 -7.40 26.09
C ILE A 945 19.49 -8.04 26.49
N GLN A 946 18.38 -7.59 25.91
CA GLN A 946 17.06 -8.11 26.21
C GLN A 946 16.93 -9.58 25.78
N GLY A 947 17.45 -9.93 24.60
CA GLY A 947 17.50 -11.31 24.13
C GLY A 947 18.24 -12.23 25.11
N LEU A 948 19.46 -11.85 25.52
CA LEU A 948 20.24 -12.59 26.51
C LEU A 948 19.53 -12.71 27.86
N SER A 949 18.88 -11.63 28.32
CA SER A 949 18.12 -11.64 29.59
C SER A 949 16.92 -12.59 29.58
N SER A 950 16.37 -12.89 28.39
CA SER A 950 15.23 -13.79 28.21
C SER A 950 15.63 -15.27 28.16
N LEU A 951 16.92 -15.57 27.96
CA LEU A 951 17.41 -16.95 27.96
C LEU A 951 17.37 -17.54 29.39
N PRO A 952 17.08 -18.84 29.54
CA PRO A 952 17.01 -19.49 30.84
C PRO A 952 18.38 -19.66 31.51
N SER A 953 19.48 -19.51 30.76
CA SER A 953 20.85 -19.69 31.26
C SER A 953 21.26 -18.54 32.20
N GLN A 954 21.80 -18.87 33.37
CA GLN A 954 22.34 -17.87 34.29
C GLN A 954 23.51 -17.10 33.68
N GLU A 955 24.36 -17.79 32.90
CA GLU A 955 25.48 -17.20 32.17
C GLU A 955 24.99 -16.14 31.17
N ALA A 956 23.95 -16.46 30.38
CA ALA A 956 23.36 -15.51 29.44
C ALA A 956 22.81 -14.26 30.14
N ARG A 957 22.10 -14.45 31.26
CA ARG A 957 21.52 -13.34 32.04
C ARG A 957 22.58 -12.45 32.66
N GLU A 958 23.69 -13.03 33.14
CA GLU A 958 24.80 -12.24 33.69
C GLU A 958 25.53 -11.48 32.58
N LEU A 959 25.82 -12.12 31.44
CA LEU A 959 26.37 -11.42 30.28
C LEU A 959 25.46 -10.28 29.80
N GLY A 960 24.14 -10.50 29.77
CA GLY A 960 23.18 -9.45 29.46
C GLY A 960 23.26 -8.26 30.42
N PHE A 961 23.45 -8.52 31.71
CA PHE A 961 23.67 -7.46 32.71
C PHE A 961 25.03 -6.76 32.52
N GLU A 962 26.10 -7.49 32.27
CA GLU A 962 27.44 -6.91 32.02
C GLU A 962 27.42 -5.96 30.82
N LEU A 963 26.76 -6.37 29.73
CA LEU A 963 26.54 -5.52 28.55
C LEU A 963 25.68 -4.28 28.88
N ALA A 964 24.63 -4.42 29.69
CA ALA A 964 23.83 -3.29 30.14
C ALA A 964 24.66 -2.31 31.00
N GLN A 965 25.49 -2.82 31.90
CA GLN A 965 26.37 -2.02 32.75
C GLN A 965 27.44 -1.28 31.94
N SER A 966 28.06 -1.94 30.95
CA SER A 966 28.98 -1.30 30.01
C SER A 966 28.27 -0.18 29.23
N TRP A 967 27.14 -0.51 28.59
CA TRP A 967 26.42 0.45 27.73
C TRP A 967 25.90 1.67 28.48
N ILE A 968 25.27 1.49 29.64
CA ILE A 968 24.79 2.61 30.47
C ILE A 968 25.94 3.47 30.95
N ARG A 969 27.08 2.88 31.33
CA ARG A 969 28.27 3.63 31.73
C ARG A 969 28.82 4.45 30.57
N THR A 970 28.90 3.88 29.38
CA THR A 970 29.31 4.58 28.15
C THR A 970 28.41 5.78 27.88
N ASN A 971 27.09 5.58 27.87
CA ASN A 971 26.14 6.67 27.63
C ASN A 971 26.22 7.75 28.72
N TRP A 972 26.33 7.37 29.99
CA TRP A 972 26.48 8.30 31.11
C TRP A 972 27.76 9.13 31.00
N LEU A 973 28.91 8.49 30.78
CA LEU A 973 30.19 9.19 30.65
C LEU A 973 30.21 10.15 29.47
N ALA A 974 29.66 9.73 28.32
CA ALA A 974 29.50 10.60 27.17
C ALA A 974 28.58 11.78 27.49
N TYR A 975 27.46 11.55 28.18
CA TYR A 975 26.55 12.61 28.60
C TYR A 975 27.22 13.60 29.57
N VAL A 976 28.00 13.12 30.55
CA VAL A 976 28.75 13.98 31.47
C VAL A 976 29.78 14.83 30.72
N LYS A 977 30.44 14.26 29.72
CA LYS A 977 31.50 14.93 28.97
C LYS A 977 30.98 15.95 27.96
N TYR A 978 29.92 15.61 27.24
CA TYR A 978 29.42 16.38 26.11
C TYR A 978 28.05 17.04 26.34
N GLU A 979 27.44 16.82 27.51
CA GLU A 979 26.12 17.34 27.91
C GLU A 979 24.99 16.99 26.94
N ALA A 980 25.14 15.90 26.18
CA ALA A 980 24.18 15.46 25.17
C ALA A 980 24.12 13.93 25.04
N MET A 981 23.01 13.47 24.46
CA MET A 981 22.80 12.09 24.04
C MET A 981 22.97 12.01 22.52
N PHE A 982 23.52 10.92 22.01
CA PHE A 982 23.88 10.76 20.60
C PHE A 982 23.11 9.62 19.96
N GLU A 983 22.96 9.66 18.63
CA GLU A 983 22.32 8.60 17.86
C GLU A 983 23.07 7.26 17.95
N LYS A 984 24.41 7.31 17.98
CA LYS A 984 25.35 6.19 17.92
C LYS A 984 26.65 6.52 18.65
N TYR A 985 27.36 5.49 19.11
CA TYR A 985 28.56 5.62 19.95
C TYR A 985 29.73 4.83 19.36
N ASP A 986 30.94 5.36 19.46
CA ASP A 986 32.17 4.63 19.12
C ASP A 986 32.48 3.61 20.22
N VAL A 987 32.64 2.33 19.84
CA VAL A 987 32.93 1.27 20.81
C VAL A 987 34.35 1.34 21.38
N ASN A 988 35.23 2.14 20.78
CA ASN A 988 36.59 2.35 21.22
C ASN A 988 36.73 3.57 22.14
N GLY A 989 37.88 3.66 22.83
CA GLY A 989 38.25 4.83 23.62
C GLY A 989 37.27 5.09 24.77
N ASP A 990 36.77 6.32 24.86
CA ASP A 990 35.91 6.82 25.94
C ASP A 990 34.42 6.82 25.61
N GLY A 991 34.00 6.12 24.55
CA GLY A 991 32.59 6.11 24.16
C GLY A 991 32.13 7.44 23.55
N LYS A 992 33.04 8.12 22.85
CA LYS A 992 32.72 9.34 22.10
C LYS A 992 31.60 9.11 21.08
N PRO A 993 30.96 10.18 20.58
CA PRO A 993 29.98 10.06 19.51
C PRO A 993 30.57 9.30 18.32
N GLY A 994 29.81 8.33 17.80
CA GLY A 994 30.20 7.60 16.60
C GLY A 994 30.17 8.50 15.35
N GLY A 995 30.77 8.04 14.26
CA GLY A 995 30.89 8.81 13.01
C GLY A 995 30.60 7.98 11.76
N GLY A 996 31.02 8.46 10.60
CA GLY A 996 30.83 7.77 9.32
C GLY A 996 29.40 7.88 8.75
N GLY A 997 29.24 7.42 7.50
CA GLY A 997 28.02 7.62 6.72
C GLY A 997 27.94 8.99 6.03
N GLU A 998 26.73 9.39 5.65
CA GLU A 998 26.44 10.56 4.80
C GLU A 998 26.31 11.88 5.57
N TYR A 999 26.22 11.85 6.90
CA TYR A 999 25.95 13.06 7.69
C TYR A 999 26.61 13.05 9.07
N ASP A 1000 26.75 14.25 9.65
CA ASP A 1000 27.30 14.48 10.99
C ASP A 1000 26.42 13.86 12.09
N VAL A 1001 27.05 13.44 13.18
CA VAL A 1001 26.35 12.79 14.31
C VAL A 1001 25.27 13.68 14.92
N GLN A 1002 24.07 13.12 15.13
CA GLN A 1002 22.90 13.88 15.64
C GLN A 1002 22.77 13.84 17.17
N LEU A 1003 22.19 14.91 17.72
CA LEU A 1003 22.01 15.14 19.16
C LEU A 1003 20.56 14.90 19.64
N GLY A 1004 20.44 14.50 20.91
CA GLY A 1004 19.20 14.43 21.68
C GLY A 1004 18.59 13.03 21.82
N PHE A 1005 19.21 12.01 21.24
CA PHE A 1005 18.46 11.09 20.39
C PHE A 1005 17.39 10.20 21.04
N GLY A 1006 16.19 10.16 20.44
CA GLY A 1006 14.98 9.53 20.97
C GLY A 1006 15.12 8.06 21.35
N TRP A 1007 15.66 7.20 20.48
CA TRP A 1007 15.89 5.79 20.86
C TRP A 1007 16.94 5.64 21.95
N THR A 1008 17.87 6.59 22.10
CA THR A 1008 19.03 6.42 23.00
C THR A 1008 18.53 6.68 24.41
N ASN A 1009 17.72 7.74 24.53
CA ASN A 1009 16.95 8.03 25.74
C ASN A 1009 16.04 6.84 26.07
N GLY A 1010 15.29 6.33 25.09
CA GLY A 1010 14.38 5.20 25.28
C GLY A 1010 15.06 3.92 25.74
N VAL A 1011 16.21 3.57 25.16
CA VAL A 1011 17.01 2.39 25.52
C VAL A 1011 17.65 2.57 26.90
N ALA A 1012 18.25 3.73 27.17
CA ALA A 1012 18.87 4.01 28.46
C ALA A 1012 17.84 3.94 29.60
N LEU A 1013 16.66 4.55 29.41
CA LEU A 1013 15.57 4.49 30.39
C LEU A 1013 15.05 3.06 30.60
N GLN A 1014 14.95 2.25 29.55
CA GLN A 1014 14.57 0.84 29.68
C GLN A 1014 15.58 0.02 30.49
N LEU A 1015 16.88 0.16 30.20
CA LEU A 1015 17.92 -0.55 30.93
C LEU A 1015 18.04 -0.07 32.38
N LEU A 1016 17.91 1.24 32.63
CA LEU A 1016 17.83 1.80 33.99
C LEU A 1016 16.58 1.32 34.74
N GLY A 1017 15.45 1.19 34.05
CA GLY A 1017 14.22 0.65 34.63
C GLY A 1017 14.33 -0.85 34.96
N GLN A 1018 15.07 -1.61 34.15
CA GLN A 1018 15.25 -3.06 34.30
C GLN A 1018 16.32 -3.44 35.34
N TYR A 1019 17.46 -2.75 35.34
CA TYR A 1019 18.64 -3.09 36.16
C TYR A 1019 19.05 -1.98 37.13
N GLY A 1020 18.23 -0.95 37.33
CA GLY A 1020 18.59 0.22 38.13
C GLY A 1020 18.99 -0.08 39.57
N ASP A 1021 18.55 -1.20 40.13
CA ASP A 1021 18.91 -1.67 41.46
C ASP A 1021 20.36 -2.20 41.56
N ARG A 1022 20.94 -2.59 40.41
CA ARG A 1022 22.29 -3.17 40.28
C ARG A 1022 23.28 -2.28 39.52
N LEU A 1023 22.81 -1.43 38.60
CA LEU A 1023 23.64 -0.56 37.78
C LEU A 1023 24.37 0.50 38.63
N THR A 1024 25.61 0.80 38.27
CA THR A 1024 26.45 1.80 38.94
C THR A 1024 27.08 2.78 37.95
N SER A 1025 27.26 4.04 38.36
CA SER A 1025 28.01 5.05 37.60
C SER A 1025 29.54 4.86 37.72
N GLY A 1026 29.98 4.11 38.74
CA GLY A 1026 31.38 3.83 39.05
C GLY A 1026 32.03 4.77 40.06
N SER A 1027 31.25 5.53 40.86
CA SER A 1027 31.75 6.52 41.83
C SER A 1027 31.73 6.08 43.31
N SER A 1028 31.33 4.85 43.66
CA SER A 1028 31.45 4.36 45.04
C SER A 1028 32.85 3.80 45.30
N GLY A 1029 33.64 4.54 46.08
CA GLY A 1029 34.93 4.08 46.61
C GLY A 1029 34.77 2.81 47.44
N ASP A 1030 35.10 1.67 46.83
CA ASP A 1030 35.78 0.56 47.46
C ASP A 1030 36.50 -0.24 46.37
N SER A 1031 37.81 -0.30 46.52
CA SER A 1031 38.71 -1.10 45.70
C SER A 1031 38.40 -2.59 45.85
N CYS A 1032 37.56 -3.17 44.99
CA CYS A 1032 37.46 -4.64 44.89
C CYS A 1032 36.83 -5.18 43.60
N THR A 1033 37.39 -4.87 42.42
CA THR A 1033 37.21 -5.76 41.24
C THR A 1033 38.31 -5.56 40.18
N LEU A 1034 39.54 -5.88 40.56
CA LEU A 1034 40.63 -6.18 39.62
C LEU A 1034 40.97 -7.68 39.61
N CYS A 1035 40.12 -8.54 40.19
CA CYS A 1035 40.40 -9.97 40.37
C CYS A 1035 39.64 -10.94 39.47
N PHE A 1036 38.74 -10.52 38.57
CA PHE A 1036 37.96 -11.45 37.73
C PHE A 1036 38.40 -11.56 36.27
N SER A 1037 39.22 -10.63 35.77
CA SER A 1037 39.81 -10.72 34.41
C SER A 1037 40.86 -11.85 34.27
N ALA A 1038 41.47 -12.28 35.38
CA ALA A 1038 42.50 -13.31 35.35
C ALA A 1038 41.96 -14.73 35.14
N THR A 1039 40.71 -15.01 35.54
CA THR A 1039 40.20 -16.39 35.56
C THR A 1039 39.75 -16.88 34.18
N VAL A 1040 39.32 -15.99 33.29
CA VAL A 1040 38.95 -16.33 31.90
C VAL A 1040 40.19 -16.47 31.01
N ALA A 1041 41.23 -15.65 31.22
CA ALA A 1041 42.50 -15.77 30.50
C ALA A 1041 43.31 -17.03 30.88
N LEU A 1042 43.16 -17.53 32.11
CA LEU A 1042 43.85 -18.74 32.60
C LEU A 1042 43.20 -20.06 32.13
N LEU A 1043 41.94 -20.05 31.71
CA LEU A 1043 41.28 -21.25 31.15
C LEU A 1043 41.59 -21.45 29.66
N CYS A 1044 41.83 -20.37 28.90
CA CYS A 1044 42.26 -20.45 27.49
C CYS A 1044 43.73 -20.89 27.29
N SER A 1045 44.57 -20.82 28.33
CA SER A 1045 45.99 -21.22 28.25
C SER A 1045 46.24 -22.70 28.64
N ALA A 1046 45.22 -23.43 29.09
CA ALA A 1046 45.36 -24.83 29.50
C ALA A 1046 45.02 -25.87 28.41
N GLN A 1047 44.48 -25.47 27.26
CA GLN A 1047 44.18 -26.39 26.13
C GLN A 1047 45.27 -26.43 25.05
N THR A 1048 46.26 -25.54 25.09
CA THR A 1048 47.34 -25.49 24.08
C THR A 1048 48.56 -26.36 24.45
N LEU A 1049 48.50 -27.15 25.52
CA LEU A 1049 49.63 -27.95 26.04
C LEU A 1049 49.43 -29.48 26.02
N PHE A 1050 48.41 -29.99 25.30
CA PHE A 1050 48.16 -31.44 25.18
C PHE A 1050 48.11 -31.99 23.74
N LEU A 1051 48.59 -31.24 22.74
CA LEU A 1051 48.76 -31.71 21.37
C LEU A 1051 50.15 -31.39 20.82
N SER A 1052 51.18 -31.84 21.54
CA SER A 1052 52.53 -31.97 21.00
C SER A 1052 53.14 -33.30 21.44
N ASN A 1053 52.64 -34.41 20.89
CA ASN A 1053 53.42 -35.63 20.76
C ASN A 1053 52.76 -36.58 19.76
N THR A 1054 53.62 -37.22 18.96
CA THR A 1054 53.33 -38.25 17.95
C THR A 1054 52.73 -37.77 16.62
N MET A 1055 53.59 -37.39 15.68
CA MET A 1055 53.75 -38.16 14.44
C MET A 1055 55.07 -37.78 13.76
N GLY A 1056 56.01 -38.72 13.75
CA GLY A 1056 57.21 -38.65 12.91
C GLY A 1056 56.99 -39.40 11.59
N GLY A 1057 57.62 -38.91 10.52
CA GLY A 1057 57.72 -39.61 9.24
C GLY A 1057 57.84 -38.63 8.07
N GLY A 1058 59.07 -38.29 7.69
CA GLY A 1058 59.38 -37.30 6.65
C GLY A 1058 59.12 -37.74 5.22
N TRP A 1059 59.35 -36.83 4.27
CA TRP A 1059 60.48 -36.83 3.33
C TRP A 1059 60.40 -35.56 2.44
N SER A 1060 61.53 -35.26 1.83
CA SER A 1060 62.05 -33.95 1.37
C SER A 1060 61.86 -33.62 -0.13
N CYS A 1061 61.68 -32.32 -0.42
CA CYS A 1061 62.25 -31.45 -1.49
C CYS A 1061 62.18 -31.85 -2.99
N PRO A 1062 62.36 -30.90 -3.94
CA PRO A 1062 62.85 -29.51 -3.82
C PRO A 1062 61.82 -28.39 -4.03
#